data_AF-A0A2T6DFI3-F1
#
_entry.id   AF-A0A2T6DFI3-F1
#
_cell.length_a   1.000
_cell.length_b   1.000
_cell.length_c   1.000
_cell.angle_alpha   90.00
_cell.angle_beta   90.00
_cell.angle_gamma   90.00
#
_symmetry.space_group_name_H-M   'P 1'
#
loop_
_entity.id
_entity.type
_entity.pdbx_description
1 polymer ?
#
loop_
_entity_poly.entity_id
_entity_poly.type
_entity_poly.pdbx_seq_one_letter_code
_entity_poly.pdbx_strand_id
1 'polypeptide(L)'
;MPLPELLPIPPFTQPARGEVTLPGSKSLTNRALLLAALCREPVTLTGALFSEDTHLMAEALRRLGFDVAADAAKHTVTVGGQSRAFAGKTVALFVGLAGTAARFLTALCATAPAGVYLIDGVAQMRKRPMRPLLEALRALGADIRCLGEEGFFPIEIRARGLRGGRVTLDASESSQLLSALLMVAPRAAQPLEIQLIGGVRWPFVRMTTRLMEHFGQPAVEPVAEDTLRVAAGRPYTLASGRYAVEPDATAASYFLALPLATGGTLRVADLRGPGEGLQGDTAFATVLQQIGLSVTPLAEGGLKVALPRGTPPQGVTQDFSGFSDTFLTLAALAPLLRGPTRITGIAHTRKQETDRVAGMARELTRLGQKVIETEDSLEIHPQPLRPGETIETYGDHRFAMSFGILGSHDLRGDGQPWLTIRHPECCAKTFPHFFELLGTVREKSSRAMPSSPFLIVAIDGGAASGKSSSSRALADRFNLLHVDTGSFYRAITAELLRRHVSASDLPAVKAALGDLKLTTRLNGRSAQMEIGGRVAGDEIRSREVNDHVSHFAAIPEVRTALLAYQRGQADVGRIHGFRGLVMEGRDIGSVIFPEADFRFFLHADPAERARRRANEGHQDSITERDRIDSGRKTAPLACPQGATSIDTTHVSLPQVVELMAEQIARRLP
;
A
#
# COMPACT_ATOMS: atom_id res chain seq x y z
N MET A 1 -21.69 3.03 5.96
CA MET A 1 -22.75 4.05 6.13
C MET A 1 -22.87 4.82 4.82
N PRO A 2 -24.07 5.23 4.39
CA PRO A 2 -24.21 6.09 3.22
C PRO A 2 -23.44 7.40 3.44
N LEU A 3 -22.79 7.91 2.40
CA LEU A 3 -22.08 9.18 2.48
C LEU A 3 -23.08 10.34 2.58
N PRO A 4 -22.78 11.40 3.35
CA PRO A 4 -23.63 12.58 3.41
C PRO A 4 -23.60 13.35 2.09
N GLU A 5 -24.63 14.16 1.81
CA GLU A 5 -24.69 15.03 0.63
C GLU A 5 -23.50 16.00 0.55
N LEU A 6 -23.09 16.53 1.71
CA LEU A 6 -21.91 17.38 1.87
C LEU A 6 -20.90 16.65 2.74
N LEU A 7 -19.71 16.41 2.20
CA LEU A 7 -18.62 15.72 2.89
C LEU A 7 -17.42 16.66 3.06
N PRO A 8 -17.27 17.27 4.25
CA PRO A 8 -16.03 17.94 4.62
C PRO A 8 -14.88 16.93 4.62
N ILE A 9 -13.74 17.27 4.00
CA ILE A 9 -12.59 16.38 3.91
C ILE A 9 -11.60 16.69 5.05
N PRO A 10 -11.41 15.78 6.03
CA PRO A 10 -10.41 15.98 7.06
C PRO A 10 -9.00 15.85 6.46
N PRO A 11 -8.11 16.83 6.68
CA PRO A 11 -6.75 16.75 6.18
C PRO A 11 -5.92 15.70 6.94
N PHE A 12 -4.76 15.37 6.39
CA PHE A 12 -3.76 14.56 7.08
C PHE A 12 -2.91 15.45 7.98
N THR A 13 -2.96 15.22 9.30
CA THR A 13 -2.10 15.91 10.29
C THR A 13 -0.73 15.27 10.44
N GLN A 14 -0.50 14.12 9.79
CA GLN A 14 0.77 13.39 9.72
C GLN A 14 1.02 12.89 8.30
N PRO A 15 2.28 12.74 7.85
CA PRO A 15 2.58 12.25 6.51
C PRO A 15 1.94 10.89 6.22
N ALA A 16 1.37 10.72 5.03
CA ALA A 16 0.67 9.48 4.67
C ALA A 16 1.61 8.26 4.76
N ARG A 17 1.11 7.17 5.36
CA ARG A 17 1.82 5.91 5.51
C ARG A 17 0.89 4.72 5.35
N GLY A 18 1.45 3.63 4.86
CA GLY A 18 0.79 2.32 4.81
C GLY A 18 0.70 1.77 3.40
N GLU A 19 -0.21 0.81 3.25
CA GLU A 19 -0.48 0.11 2.02
C GLU A 19 -1.97 0.18 1.69
N VAL A 20 -2.27 0.37 0.41
CA VAL A 20 -3.62 0.36 -0.14
C VAL A 20 -3.77 -0.74 -1.16
N THR A 21 -4.86 -1.48 -1.04
CA THR A 21 -5.33 -2.42 -2.06
C THR A 21 -6.50 -1.77 -2.78
N LEU A 22 -6.42 -1.72 -4.09
CA LEU A 22 -7.42 -1.07 -4.93
C LEU A 22 -8.40 -2.10 -5.48
N PRO A 23 -9.65 -1.72 -5.76
CA PRO A 23 -10.57 -2.60 -6.44
C PRO A 23 -10.09 -2.90 -7.86
N GLY A 24 -10.62 -3.97 -8.45
CA GLY A 24 -10.33 -4.32 -9.85
C GLY A 24 -10.74 -3.25 -10.84
N SER A 25 -10.09 -3.24 -12.00
CA SER A 25 -10.46 -2.36 -13.11
C SER A 25 -11.85 -2.66 -13.64
N LYS A 26 -12.71 -1.63 -13.70
CA LYS A 26 -14.06 -1.77 -14.29
C LYS A 26 -13.99 -2.21 -15.75
N SER A 27 -13.09 -1.58 -16.49
CA SER A 27 -12.90 -1.80 -17.93
C SER A 27 -12.42 -3.23 -18.23
N LEU A 28 -11.55 -3.79 -17.38
CA LEU A 28 -11.13 -5.19 -17.50
C LEU A 28 -12.21 -6.14 -17.00
N THR A 29 -12.85 -5.87 -15.87
CA THR A 29 -13.89 -6.74 -15.29
C THR A 29 -15.01 -6.99 -16.29
N ASN A 30 -15.56 -5.94 -16.93
CA ASN A 30 -16.65 -6.11 -17.90
C ASN A 30 -16.24 -6.87 -19.17
N ARG A 31 -15.00 -6.70 -19.64
CA ARG A 31 -14.49 -7.48 -20.78
C ARG A 31 -14.23 -8.93 -20.37
N ALA A 32 -13.61 -9.16 -19.22
CA ALA A 32 -13.32 -10.48 -18.71
C ALA A 32 -14.60 -11.27 -18.42
N LEU A 33 -15.66 -10.65 -17.92
CA LEU A 33 -16.99 -11.27 -17.76
C LEU A 33 -17.55 -11.76 -19.11
N LEU A 34 -17.48 -10.93 -20.15
CA LEU A 34 -17.93 -11.30 -21.49
C LEU A 34 -17.08 -12.42 -22.08
N LEU A 35 -15.75 -12.32 -22.00
CA LEU A 35 -14.83 -13.33 -22.54
C LEU A 35 -14.96 -14.67 -21.78
N ALA A 36 -15.18 -14.63 -20.46
CA ALA A 36 -15.49 -15.81 -19.65
C ALA A 36 -16.80 -16.47 -20.09
N ALA A 37 -17.83 -15.68 -20.42
CA ALA A 37 -19.08 -16.20 -20.99
C ALA A 37 -18.89 -16.81 -22.40
N LEU A 38 -17.91 -16.32 -23.16
CA LEU A 38 -17.56 -16.84 -24.49
C LEU A 38 -16.61 -18.05 -24.44
N CYS A 39 -16.07 -18.41 -23.27
CA CYS A 39 -15.24 -19.59 -23.09
C CYS A 39 -16.04 -20.88 -23.20
N ARG A 40 -15.38 -21.97 -23.62
CA ARG A 40 -16.00 -23.31 -23.64
C ARG A 40 -16.23 -23.87 -22.23
N GLU A 41 -15.25 -23.65 -21.34
CA GLU A 41 -15.24 -24.15 -19.98
C GLU A 41 -15.50 -23.03 -18.97
N PRO A 42 -15.97 -23.33 -17.74
CA PRO A 42 -16.15 -22.32 -16.69
C PRO A 42 -14.86 -21.56 -16.36
N VAL A 43 -14.99 -20.26 -16.14
CA VAL A 43 -13.87 -19.37 -15.80
C VAL A 43 -14.17 -18.63 -14.50
N THR A 44 -13.18 -18.60 -13.61
CA THR A 44 -13.22 -17.80 -12.38
C THR A 44 -12.36 -16.55 -12.51
N LEU A 45 -12.99 -15.39 -12.39
CA LEU A 45 -12.32 -14.09 -12.31
C LEU A 45 -11.98 -13.80 -10.85
N THR A 46 -10.74 -13.42 -10.56
CA THR A 46 -10.30 -12.94 -9.24
C THR A 46 -9.94 -11.47 -9.29
N GLY A 47 -10.15 -10.74 -8.19
CA GLY A 47 -9.95 -9.28 -8.16
C GLY A 47 -11.00 -8.52 -8.99
N ALA A 48 -12.17 -9.12 -9.24
CA ALA A 48 -13.23 -8.49 -10.02
C ALA A 48 -13.81 -7.27 -9.27
N LEU A 49 -14.15 -6.22 -10.00
CA LEU A 49 -14.86 -5.08 -9.43
C LEU A 49 -16.32 -5.44 -9.16
N PHE A 50 -16.81 -5.10 -7.97
CA PHE A 50 -18.23 -5.14 -7.62
C PHE A 50 -18.78 -3.71 -7.61
N SER A 51 -19.36 -3.29 -8.72
CA SER A 51 -20.04 -2.00 -8.88
C SER A 51 -21.36 -2.17 -9.62
N GLU A 52 -22.14 -1.10 -9.76
CA GLU A 52 -23.41 -1.13 -10.49
C GLU A 52 -23.23 -1.66 -11.93
N ASP A 53 -22.21 -1.18 -12.65
CA ASP A 53 -21.92 -1.59 -14.04
C ASP A 53 -21.62 -3.10 -14.16
N THR A 54 -20.81 -3.65 -13.25
CA THR A 54 -20.41 -5.07 -13.30
C THR A 54 -21.53 -5.98 -12.80
N HIS A 55 -22.35 -5.49 -11.87
CA HIS A 55 -23.57 -6.16 -11.44
C HIS A 55 -24.58 -6.28 -12.58
N LEU A 56 -24.82 -5.19 -13.33
CA LEU A 56 -25.70 -5.19 -14.50
C LEU A 56 -25.20 -6.15 -15.60
N MET A 57 -23.89 -6.20 -15.83
CA MET A 57 -23.29 -7.20 -16.74
C MET A 57 -23.53 -8.63 -16.26
N ALA A 58 -23.23 -8.93 -14.99
CA ALA A 58 -23.41 -10.27 -14.42
C ALA A 58 -24.88 -10.72 -14.45
N GLU A 59 -25.81 -9.82 -14.11
CA GLU A 59 -27.25 -10.08 -14.16
C GLU A 59 -27.75 -10.33 -15.59
N ALA A 60 -27.29 -9.55 -16.56
CA ALA A 60 -27.62 -9.79 -17.95
C ALA A 60 -27.11 -11.16 -18.44
N LEU A 61 -25.90 -11.57 -18.05
CA LEU A 61 -25.39 -12.90 -18.35
C LEU A 61 -26.26 -14.00 -17.71
N ARG A 62 -26.72 -13.84 -16.46
CA ARG A 62 -27.66 -14.81 -15.85
C ARG A 62 -28.95 -14.94 -16.65
N ARG A 63 -29.53 -13.81 -17.08
CA ARG A 63 -30.75 -13.79 -17.92
C ARG A 63 -30.55 -14.42 -19.29
N LEU A 64 -29.34 -14.35 -19.82
CA LEU A 64 -28.94 -15.05 -21.04
C LEU A 64 -28.71 -16.56 -20.81
N GLY A 65 -28.84 -17.07 -19.59
CA GLY A 65 -28.75 -18.50 -19.27
C GLY A 65 -27.36 -18.98 -18.82
N PHE A 66 -26.43 -18.06 -18.55
CA PHE A 66 -25.14 -18.41 -17.95
C PHE A 66 -25.26 -18.61 -16.43
N ASP A 67 -24.45 -19.50 -15.87
CA ASP A 67 -24.30 -19.65 -14.43
C ASP A 67 -23.28 -18.61 -13.93
N VAL A 68 -23.74 -17.55 -13.25
CA VAL A 68 -22.85 -16.49 -12.74
C VAL A 68 -22.89 -16.45 -11.22
N ALA A 69 -21.88 -17.06 -10.59
CA ALA A 69 -21.69 -17.06 -9.15
C ALA A 69 -20.74 -15.92 -8.75
N ALA A 70 -21.22 -14.96 -7.96
CA ALA A 70 -20.45 -13.78 -7.56
C ALA A 70 -20.27 -13.75 -6.04
N ASP A 71 -19.03 -13.67 -5.58
CA ASP A 71 -18.64 -13.57 -4.17
C ASP A 71 -17.93 -12.22 -3.97
N ALA A 72 -18.68 -11.24 -3.47
CA ALA A 72 -18.20 -9.87 -3.27
C ALA A 72 -17.13 -9.78 -2.18
N ALA A 73 -17.19 -10.66 -1.16
CA ALA A 73 -16.24 -10.67 -0.07
C ALA A 73 -14.86 -11.17 -0.52
N LYS A 74 -14.82 -12.09 -1.49
CA LYS A 74 -13.57 -12.59 -2.08
C LYS A 74 -13.17 -11.87 -3.37
N HIS A 75 -13.96 -10.91 -3.83
CA HIS A 75 -13.79 -10.26 -5.13
C HIS A 75 -13.68 -11.28 -6.28
N THR A 76 -14.51 -12.33 -6.26
CA THR A 76 -14.48 -13.39 -7.29
C THR A 76 -15.80 -13.54 -8.02
N VAL A 77 -15.74 -13.76 -9.34
CA VAL A 77 -16.92 -14.09 -10.16
C VAL A 77 -16.61 -15.32 -11.02
N THR A 78 -17.37 -16.38 -10.86
CA THR A 78 -17.30 -17.57 -11.71
C THR A 78 -18.41 -17.56 -12.73
N VAL A 79 -18.06 -17.67 -14.00
CA VAL A 79 -18.98 -17.76 -15.14
C VAL A 79 -18.92 -19.19 -15.71
N GLY A 80 -20.06 -19.86 -15.75
CA GLY A 80 -20.23 -21.20 -16.31
C GLY A 80 -21.55 -21.34 -17.08
N GLY A 81 -22.01 -22.57 -17.30
CA GLY A 81 -23.30 -22.84 -17.94
C GLY A 81 -23.35 -22.54 -19.44
N GLN A 82 -22.20 -22.46 -20.12
CA GLN A 82 -22.11 -22.00 -21.50
C GLN A 82 -22.89 -22.88 -22.49
N SER A 83 -23.04 -24.17 -22.22
CA SER A 83 -23.86 -25.09 -23.01
C SER A 83 -25.38 -24.85 -22.90
N ARG A 84 -25.82 -24.14 -21.86
CA ARG A 84 -27.24 -23.80 -21.60
C ARG A 84 -27.58 -22.34 -21.95
N ALA A 85 -26.58 -21.52 -22.21
CA ALA A 85 -26.76 -20.14 -22.60
C ALA A 85 -27.58 -20.01 -23.89
N PHE A 86 -28.32 -18.91 -24.02
CA PHE A 86 -29.18 -18.58 -25.14
C PHE A 86 -30.33 -19.57 -25.41
N ALA A 87 -30.70 -20.40 -24.42
CA ALA A 87 -31.83 -21.33 -24.55
C ALA A 87 -33.22 -20.64 -24.52
N GLY A 88 -33.29 -19.37 -24.11
CA GLY A 88 -34.53 -18.60 -24.01
C GLY A 88 -35.11 -18.17 -25.35
N LYS A 89 -36.44 -18.21 -25.50
CA LYS A 89 -37.13 -17.74 -26.71
C LYS A 89 -37.20 -16.21 -26.81
N THR A 90 -37.46 -15.54 -25.69
CA THR A 90 -37.48 -14.07 -25.58
C THR A 90 -36.91 -13.65 -24.23
N VAL A 91 -35.90 -12.77 -24.23
CA VAL A 91 -35.19 -12.33 -23.03
C VAL A 91 -35.10 -10.81 -23.00
N ALA A 92 -35.51 -10.20 -21.88
CA ALA A 92 -35.37 -8.77 -21.66
C ALA A 92 -34.17 -8.47 -20.75
N LEU A 93 -33.28 -7.60 -21.21
CA LEU A 93 -32.07 -7.15 -20.53
C LEU A 93 -32.18 -5.67 -20.20
N PHE A 94 -31.89 -5.32 -18.95
CA PHE A 94 -31.79 -3.95 -18.50
C PHE A 94 -30.33 -3.60 -18.24
N VAL A 95 -29.80 -2.60 -18.93
CA VAL A 95 -28.38 -2.21 -18.87
C VAL A 95 -28.12 -0.93 -18.06
N GLY A 96 -29.15 -0.38 -17.41
CA GLY A 96 -29.04 0.84 -16.59
C GLY A 96 -28.36 1.98 -17.35
N LEU A 97 -27.35 2.60 -16.73
CA LEU A 97 -26.47 3.60 -17.37
C LEU A 97 -25.10 3.02 -17.80
N ALA A 98 -24.92 1.70 -17.68
CA ALA A 98 -23.66 1.01 -17.91
C ALA A 98 -23.30 0.93 -19.41
N GLY A 99 -22.57 1.93 -19.90
CA GLY A 99 -22.25 2.07 -21.33
C GLY A 99 -21.44 0.93 -21.93
N THR A 100 -20.60 0.26 -21.12
CA THR A 100 -19.84 -0.92 -21.54
C THR A 100 -20.75 -2.15 -21.63
N ALA A 101 -21.57 -2.40 -20.62
CA ALA A 101 -22.55 -3.49 -20.64
C ALA A 101 -23.51 -3.33 -21.83
N ALA A 102 -24.06 -2.14 -22.04
CA ALA A 102 -24.94 -1.84 -23.15
C ALA A 102 -24.37 -2.25 -24.52
N ARG A 103 -23.12 -1.87 -24.82
CA ARG A 103 -22.46 -2.15 -26.10
C ARG A 103 -22.05 -3.61 -26.22
N PHE A 104 -21.45 -4.17 -25.18
CA PHE A 104 -20.94 -5.54 -25.23
C PHE A 104 -22.07 -6.57 -25.25
N LEU A 105 -23.14 -6.36 -24.48
CA LEU A 105 -24.32 -7.24 -24.48
C LEU A 105 -25.09 -7.15 -25.79
N THR A 106 -25.19 -5.97 -26.41
CA THR A 106 -25.78 -5.81 -27.75
C THR A 106 -25.04 -6.67 -28.77
N ALA A 107 -23.70 -6.58 -28.80
CA ALA A 107 -22.88 -7.39 -29.69
C ALA A 107 -22.99 -8.89 -29.38
N LEU A 108 -22.97 -9.28 -28.09
CA LEU A 108 -23.10 -10.66 -27.66
C LEU A 108 -24.44 -11.28 -28.09
N CYS A 109 -25.56 -10.58 -27.85
CA CYS A 109 -26.89 -11.06 -28.21
C CYS A 109 -27.04 -11.23 -29.73
N ALA A 110 -26.39 -10.39 -30.54
CA ALA A 110 -26.38 -10.53 -31.99
C ALA A 110 -25.67 -11.83 -32.46
N THR A 111 -24.78 -12.40 -31.64
CA THR A 111 -24.09 -13.67 -31.94
C THR A 111 -24.86 -14.91 -31.47
N ALA A 112 -25.96 -14.74 -30.75
CA ALA A 112 -26.76 -15.87 -30.28
C ALA A 112 -27.31 -16.65 -31.48
N PRO A 113 -27.36 -18.00 -31.40
CA PRO A 113 -27.83 -18.82 -32.52
C PRO A 113 -29.32 -18.61 -32.83
N ALA A 114 -30.11 -18.28 -31.81
CA ALA A 114 -31.55 -18.03 -31.90
C ALA A 114 -32.01 -17.15 -30.73
N GLY A 115 -33.29 -16.76 -30.76
CA GLY A 115 -33.98 -16.03 -29.69
C GLY A 115 -34.25 -14.56 -30.03
N VAL A 116 -35.09 -13.92 -29.21
CA VAL A 116 -35.42 -12.50 -29.29
C VAL A 116 -34.92 -11.79 -28.04
N TYR A 117 -34.05 -10.80 -28.21
CA TYR A 117 -33.42 -10.08 -27.10
C TYR A 117 -33.87 -8.63 -27.11
N LEU A 118 -34.52 -8.20 -26.03
CA LEU A 118 -34.96 -6.82 -25.84
C LEU A 118 -33.98 -6.16 -24.88
N ILE A 119 -33.29 -5.11 -25.32
CA ILE A 119 -32.28 -4.42 -24.51
C ILE A 119 -32.71 -2.96 -24.32
N ASP A 120 -32.73 -2.52 -23.07
CA ASP A 120 -33.12 -1.15 -22.71
C ASP A 120 -32.35 -0.66 -21.48
N GLY A 121 -32.40 0.64 -21.23
CA GLY A 121 -31.79 1.29 -20.08
C GLY A 121 -32.59 2.49 -19.58
N VAL A 122 -31.98 3.26 -18.68
CA VAL A 122 -32.59 4.48 -18.15
C VAL A 122 -32.70 5.57 -19.23
N ALA A 123 -33.50 6.62 -18.98
CA ALA A 123 -33.71 7.72 -19.94
C ALA A 123 -32.39 8.35 -20.45
N GLN A 124 -31.37 8.46 -19.60
CA GLN A 124 -30.05 8.96 -20.01
C GLN A 124 -29.31 7.98 -20.94
N MET A 125 -29.46 6.67 -20.74
CA MET A 125 -28.90 5.66 -21.64
C MET A 125 -29.56 5.69 -23.01
N ARG A 126 -30.87 5.93 -23.08
CA ARG A 126 -31.61 6.07 -24.36
C ARG A 126 -31.15 7.27 -25.20
N LYS A 127 -30.42 8.22 -24.63
CA LYS A 127 -29.80 9.34 -25.35
C LYS A 127 -28.36 9.04 -25.83
N ARG A 128 -27.80 7.88 -25.49
CA ARG A 128 -26.43 7.54 -25.87
C ARG A 128 -26.38 6.91 -27.27
N PRO A 129 -25.51 7.39 -28.17
CA PRO A 129 -25.45 6.88 -29.54
C PRO A 129 -24.96 5.43 -29.57
N MET A 130 -25.72 4.61 -30.31
CA MET A 130 -25.43 3.19 -30.61
C MET A 130 -25.35 2.93 -32.11
N ARG A 131 -25.81 3.87 -32.95
CA ARG A 131 -25.96 3.72 -34.41
C ARG A 131 -24.77 3.03 -35.10
N PRO A 132 -23.50 3.44 -34.92
CA PRO A 132 -22.41 2.83 -35.68
C PRO A 132 -22.23 1.33 -35.36
N LEU A 133 -22.49 0.92 -34.11
CA LEU A 133 -22.46 -0.49 -33.74
C LEU A 133 -23.66 -1.25 -34.31
N LEU A 134 -24.86 -0.68 -34.29
CA LEU A 134 -26.06 -1.33 -34.81
C LEU A 134 -25.95 -1.55 -36.33
N GLU A 135 -25.49 -0.55 -37.07
CA GLU A 135 -25.25 -0.64 -38.51
C GLU A 135 -24.17 -1.66 -38.83
N ALA A 136 -23.06 -1.68 -38.09
CA ALA A 136 -22.02 -2.69 -38.25
C ALA A 136 -22.57 -4.12 -38.02
N LEU A 137 -23.34 -4.34 -36.95
CA LEU A 137 -23.94 -5.64 -36.67
C LEU A 137 -24.96 -6.07 -37.74
N ARG A 138 -25.77 -5.13 -38.25
CA ARG A 138 -26.71 -5.38 -39.36
C ARG A 138 -25.97 -5.76 -40.65
N ALA A 139 -24.89 -5.06 -40.99
CA ALA A 139 -24.04 -5.39 -42.14
C ALA A 139 -23.44 -6.80 -42.03
N LEU A 140 -23.17 -7.25 -40.79
CA LEU A 140 -22.70 -8.61 -40.48
C LEU A 140 -23.83 -9.66 -40.41
N GLY A 141 -25.07 -9.30 -40.73
CA GLY A 141 -26.21 -10.20 -40.88
C GLY A 141 -27.21 -10.21 -39.72
N ALA A 142 -26.98 -9.43 -38.65
CA ALA A 142 -27.91 -9.35 -37.52
C ALA A 142 -29.26 -8.73 -37.93
N ASP A 143 -30.36 -9.23 -37.36
CA ASP A 143 -31.69 -8.61 -37.45
C ASP A 143 -31.92 -7.78 -36.18
N ILE A 144 -31.75 -6.46 -36.31
CA ILE A 144 -31.82 -5.51 -35.18
C ILE A 144 -32.77 -4.37 -35.53
N ARG A 145 -33.74 -4.11 -34.64
CA ARG A 145 -34.71 -3.02 -34.75
C ARG A 145 -34.58 -2.07 -33.57
N CYS A 146 -34.55 -0.77 -33.84
CA CYS A 146 -34.73 0.25 -32.80
C CYS A 146 -36.24 0.36 -32.54
N LEU A 147 -36.65 0.25 -31.29
CA LEU A 147 -38.07 0.36 -30.90
C LEU A 147 -38.50 1.81 -30.62
N GLY A 148 -37.54 2.74 -30.66
CA GLY A 148 -37.74 4.18 -30.56
C GLY A 148 -36.97 4.92 -31.67
N GLU A 149 -36.14 5.87 -31.29
CA GLU A 149 -35.29 6.61 -32.23
C GLU A 149 -34.22 5.70 -32.87
N GLU A 150 -34.02 5.83 -34.19
CA GLU A 150 -33.04 5.02 -34.92
C GLU A 150 -31.62 5.30 -34.44
N GLY A 151 -30.90 4.25 -34.03
CA GLY A 151 -29.54 4.36 -33.50
C GLY A 151 -29.46 4.46 -31.97
N PHE A 152 -30.57 4.29 -31.26
CA PHE A 152 -30.66 4.40 -29.81
C PHE A 152 -31.45 3.25 -29.18
N PHE A 153 -31.31 3.08 -27.85
CA PHE A 153 -32.16 2.18 -27.08
C PHE A 153 -33.58 2.75 -26.93
N PRO A 154 -34.62 1.91 -26.75
CA PRO A 154 -34.60 0.44 -26.69
C PRO A 154 -34.40 -0.25 -28.04
N ILE A 155 -33.77 -1.43 -28.04
CA ILE A 155 -33.53 -2.25 -29.23
C ILE A 155 -34.07 -3.68 -29.09
N GLU A 156 -34.55 -4.25 -30.18
CA GLU A 156 -34.90 -5.66 -30.34
C GLU A 156 -33.89 -6.34 -31.28
N ILE A 157 -33.37 -7.50 -30.88
CA ILE A 157 -32.48 -8.34 -31.68
C ILE A 157 -33.14 -9.70 -31.90
N ARG A 158 -33.41 -10.06 -33.15
CA ARG A 158 -33.86 -11.39 -33.54
C ARG A 158 -32.64 -12.20 -33.98
N ALA A 159 -32.07 -12.94 -33.04
CA ALA A 159 -30.77 -13.54 -33.26
C ALA A 159 -30.84 -14.74 -34.20
N ARG A 160 -29.82 -14.85 -35.05
CA ARG A 160 -29.61 -15.93 -36.03
C ARG A 160 -28.13 -16.18 -36.29
N GLY A 161 -27.28 -15.81 -35.32
CA GLY A 161 -25.84 -15.71 -35.45
C GLY A 161 -25.36 -14.54 -36.32
N LEU A 162 -24.04 -14.33 -36.33
CA LEU A 162 -23.37 -13.38 -37.23
C LEU A 162 -22.74 -14.13 -38.41
N ARG A 163 -22.92 -13.60 -39.62
CA ARG A 163 -22.31 -14.16 -40.83
C ARG A 163 -20.80 -13.90 -40.87
N GLY A 164 -20.37 -12.72 -40.47
CA GLY A 164 -19.00 -12.24 -40.69
C GLY A 164 -18.82 -11.53 -42.03
N GLY A 165 -17.57 -11.30 -42.43
CA GLY A 165 -17.19 -10.56 -43.63
C GLY A 165 -16.71 -9.14 -43.35
N ARG A 166 -16.75 -8.30 -44.39
CA ARG A 166 -16.27 -6.91 -44.32
C ARG A 166 -17.33 -5.97 -43.75
N VAL A 167 -16.90 -5.09 -42.86
CA VAL A 167 -17.75 -4.07 -42.24
C VAL A 167 -16.96 -2.78 -42.05
N THR A 168 -17.69 -1.67 -42.04
CA THR A 168 -17.13 -0.36 -41.77
C THR A 168 -17.63 0.15 -40.42
N LEU A 169 -16.75 0.76 -39.63
CA LEU A 169 -17.09 1.25 -38.29
C LEU A 169 -16.44 2.61 -38.01
N ASP A 170 -17.26 3.62 -37.76
CA ASP A 170 -16.81 4.85 -37.11
C ASP A 170 -16.77 4.63 -35.59
N ALA A 171 -15.57 4.66 -35.02
CA ALA A 171 -15.34 4.51 -33.59
C ALA A 171 -14.73 5.76 -32.94
N SER A 172 -14.82 6.92 -33.61
CA SER A 172 -14.27 8.21 -33.17
C SER A 172 -14.86 8.67 -31.84
N GLU A 173 -16.18 8.56 -31.69
CA GLU A 173 -16.85 8.94 -30.45
C GLU A 173 -16.62 7.91 -29.32
N SER A 174 -16.53 6.62 -29.65
CA SER A 174 -16.46 5.56 -28.63
C SER A 174 -15.70 4.30 -29.06
N SER A 175 -14.51 4.10 -28.48
CA SER A 175 -13.72 2.86 -28.64
C SER A 175 -14.41 1.61 -28.08
N GLN A 176 -15.48 1.77 -27.29
CA GLN A 176 -16.28 0.65 -26.80
C GLN A 176 -17.05 -0.05 -27.93
N LEU A 177 -17.38 0.66 -29.03
CA LEU A 177 -18.06 0.08 -30.19
C LEU A 177 -17.14 -0.95 -30.88
N LEU A 178 -15.91 -0.53 -31.19
CA LEU A 178 -14.90 -1.42 -31.75
C LEU A 178 -14.56 -2.57 -30.79
N SER A 179 -14.40 -2.28 -29.50
CA SER A 179 -14.12 -3.31 -28.48
C SER A 179 -15.23 -4.37 -28.44
N ALA A 180 -16.50 -3.96 -28.51
CA ALA A 180 -17.65 -4.88 -28.53
C ALA A 180 -17.58 -5.82 -29.74
N LEU A 181 -17.30 -5.25 -30.92
CA LEU A 181 -17.24 -6.00 -32.16
C LEU A 181 -16.06 -6.99 -32.18
N LEU A 182 -14.88 -6.56 -31.74
CA LEU A 182 -13.68 -7.40 -31.67
C LEU A 182 -13.89 -8.63 -30.78
N MET A 183 -14.49 -8.47 -29.58
CA MET A 183 -14.68 -9.58 -28.64
C MET A 183 -15.67 -10.64 -29.14
N VAL A 184 -16.62 -10.25 -29.99
CA VAL A 184 -17.61 -11.20 -30.53
C VAL A 184 -17.27 -11.72 -31.91
N ALA A 185 -16.31 -11.12 -32.60
CA ALA A 185 -15.88 -11.52 -33.94
C ALA A 185 -15.53 -13.02 -34.05
N PRO A 186 -14.87 -13.67 -33.08
CA PRO A 186 -14.58 -15.11 -33.16
C PRO A 186 -15.82 -16.02 -33.23
N ARG A 187 -17.00 -15.50 -32.86
CA ARG A 187 -18.28 -16.22 -32.91
C ARG A 187 -18.98 -16.17 -34.26
N ALA A 188 -18.51 -15.36 -35.21
CA ALA A 188 -19.09 -15.29 -36.54
C ALA A 188 -18.79 -16.55 -37.37
N ALA A 189 -19.58 -16.79 -38.41
CA ALA A 189 -19.36 -17.92 -39.33
C ALA A 189 -18.11 -17.72 -40.23
N GLN A 190 -17.78 -16.48 -40.56
CA GLN A 190 -16.61 -16.10 -41.36
C GLN A 190 -15.78 -15.03 -40.63
N PRO A 191 -14.46 -14.91 -40.91
CA PRO A 191 -13.62 -13.85 -40.36
C PRO A 191 -14.23 -12.45 -40.57
N LEU A 192 -13.92 -11.54 -39.65
CA LEU A 192 -14.32 -10.14 -39.78
C LEU A 192 -13.15 -9.31 -40.31
N GLU A 193 -13.43 -8.46 -41.28
CA GLU A 193 -12.55 -7.37 -41.72
C GLU A 193 -13.22 -6.03 -41.40
N ILE A 194 -12.69 -5.34 -40.41
CA ILE A 194 -13.26 -4.11 -39.86
C ILE A 194 -12.45 -2.94 -40.40
N GLN A 195 -13.02 -2.18 -41.32
CA GLN A 195 -12.47 -0.92 -41.79
C GLN A 195 -12.92 0.21 -40.86
N LEU A 196 -11.97 0.92 -40.27
CA LEU A 196 -12.20 2.04 -39.38
C LEU A 196 -12.40 3.32 -40.20
N ILE A 197 -13.39 4.12 -39.80
CA ILE A 197 -13.55 5.50 -40.28
C ILE A 197 -13.18 6.45 -39.15
N GLY A 198 -12.34 7.43 -39.45
CA GLY A 198 -11.90 8.44 -38.49
C GLY A 198 -10.90 7.90 -37.47
N GLY A 199 -10.62 8.70 -36.44
CA GLY A 199 -9.67 8.34 -35.40
C GLY A 199 -10.23 7.34 -34.39
N VAL A 200 -9.37 6.53 -33.76
CA VAL A 200 -9.77 5.59 -32.70
C VAL A 200 -8.93 5.78 -31.45
N ARG A 201 -9.59 5.76 -30.28
CA ARG A 201 -8.89 5.70 -28.98
C ARG A 201 -8.31 4.32 -28.73
N TRP A 202 -7.08 4.12 -29.19
CA TRP A 202 -6.36 2.86 -29.15
C TRP A 202 -6.12 2.23 -27.77
N PRO A 203 -5.97 2.95 -26.64
CA PRO A 203 -5.67 2.30 -25.36
C PRO A 203 -6.69 1.22 -24.96
N PHE A 204 -7.99 1.50 -25.09
CA PHE A 204 -9.05 0.53 -24.79
C PHE A 204 -9.15 -0.59 -25.84
N VAL A 205 -8.76 -0.32 -27.08
CA VAL A 205 -8.72 -1.34 -28.15
C VAL A 205 -7.58 -2.31 -27.88
N ARG A 206 -6.38 -1.80 -27.59
CA ARG A 206 -5.21 -2.60 -27.19
C ARG A 206 -5.46 -3.44 -25.94
N MET A 207 -6.13 -2.86 -24.94
CA MET A 207 -6.62 -3.61 -23.77
C MET A 207 -7.51 -4.78 -24.18
N THR A 208 -8.41 -4.56 -25.13
CA THR A 208 -9.34 -5.59 -25.62
C THR A 208 -8.61 -6.70 -26.37
N THR A 209 -7.73 -6.35 -27.33
CA THR A 209 -7.03 -7.35 -28.15
C THR A 209 -6.08 -8.21 -27.31
N ARG A 210 -5.29 -7.59 -26.41
CA ARG A 210 -4.42 -8.35 -25.50
C ARG A 210 -5.21 -9.23 -24.53
N LEU A 211 -6.36 -8.76 -24.05
CA LEU A 211 -7.22 -9.59 -23.21
C LEU A 211 -7.80 -10.78 -24.00
N MET A 212 -8.15 -10.60 -25.28
CA MET A 212 -8.57 -11.71 -26.14
C MET A 212 -7.45 -12.75 -26.30
N GLU A 213 -6.19 -12.30 -26.45
CA GLU A 213 -5.02 -13.17 -26.49
C GLU A 213 -4.83 -13.96 -25.19
N HIS A 214 -5.01 -13.32 -24.02
CA HIS A 214 -5.00 -13.99 -22.72
C HIS A 214 -6.07 -15.10 -22.62
N PHE A 215 -7.19 -14.95 -23.34
CA PHE A 215 -8.28 -15.94 -23.45
C PHE A 215 -8.15 -16.83 -24.70
N GLY A 216 -6.92 -17.00 -25.22
CA GLY A 216 -6.55 -18.02 -26.18
C GLY A 216 -6.88 -17.71 -27.65
N GLN A 217 -7.27 -16.46 -27.97
CA GLN A 217 -7.41 -16.02 -29.36
C GLN A 217 -6.06 -15.65 -29.98
N PRO A 218 -5.89 -15.78 -31.30
CA PRO A 218 -4.75 -15.18 -31.98
C PRO A 218 -4.81 -13.65 -31.89
N ALA A 219 -3.65 -13.02 -32.09
CA ALA A 219 -3.57 -11.57 -32.19
C ALA A 219 -4.48 -11.05 -33.32
N VAL A 220 -5.13 -9.91 -33.08
CA VAL A 220 -5.89 -9.20 -34.12
C VAL A 220 -4.91 -8.64 -35.14
N GLU A 221 -5.15 -8.93 -36.42
CA GLU A 221 -4.20 -8.62 -37.48
C GLU A 221 -4.52 -7.28 -38.15
N PRO A 222 -3.58 -6.31 -38.18
CA PRO A 222 -3.71 -5.15 -39.06
C PRO A 222 -3.41 -5.57 -40.49
N VAL A 223 -4.41 -5.50 -41.38
CA VAL A 223 -4.28 -5.86 -42.80
C VAL A 223 -4.13 -4.63 -43.71
N ALA A 224 -4.46 -3.44 -43.18
CA ALA A 224 -4.14 -2.14 -43.74
C ALA A 224 -4.08 -1.11 -42.59
N GLU A 225 -3.71 0.14 -42.90
CA GLU A 225 -3.60 1.24 -41.91
C GLU A 225 -4.86 1.37 -41.04
N ASP A 226 -6.03 1.37 -41.67
CA ASP A 226 -7.34 1.48 -41.00
C ASP A 226 -8.17 0.20 -41.09
N THR A 227 -7.56 -0.97 -41.24
CA THR A 227 -8.33 -2.23 -41.36
C THR A 227 -7.77 -3.34 -40.48
N LEU A 228 -8.64 -3.87 -39.63
CA LEU A 228 -8.34 -4.97 -38.71
C LEU A 228 -9.03 -6.25 -39.17
N ARG A 229 -8.32 -7.37 -39.13
CA ARG A 229 -8.84 -8.71 -39.39
C ARG A 229 -8.88 -9.52 -38.11
N VAL A 230 -10.02 -10.14 -37.83
CA VAL A 230 -10.22 -11.03 -36.68
C VAL A 230 -10.64 -12.41 -37.18
N ALA A 231 -9.92 -13.44 -36.75
CA ALA A 231 -10.23 -14.83 -37.08
C ALA A 231 -11.59 -15.26 -36.50
N ALA A 232 -12.28 -16.14 -37.22
CA ALA A 232 -13.56 -16.72 -36.80
C ALA A 232 -13.44 -18.21 -36.45
N GLY A 233 -14.46 -18.75 -35.78
CA GLY A 233 -14.61 -20.19 -35.53
C GLY A 233 -13.72 -20.77 -34.43
N ARG A 234 -12.88 -19.97 -33.79
CA ARG A 234 -12.05 -20.40 -32.65
C ARG A 234 -12.74 -20.02 -31.33
N PRO A 235 -13.13 -21.00 -30.49
CA PRO A 235 -13.71 -20.70 -29.18
C PRO A 235 -12.67 -20.06 -28.26
N TYR A 236 -13.12 -19.20 -27.35
CA TYR A 236 -12.26 -18.70 -26.28
C TYR A 236 -11.92 -19.84 -25.30
N THR A 237 -10.69 -19.84 -24.79
CA THR A 237 -10.20 -20.86 -23.86
C THR A 237 -9.23 -20.23 -22.88
N LEU A 238 -9.29 -20.66 -21.62
CA LEU A 238 -8.36 -20.23 -20.58
C LEU A 238 -7.86 -21.47 -19.83
N ALA A 239 -6.63 -21.89 -20.12
CA ALA A 239 -6.10 -23.18 -19.64
C ALA A 239 -6.11 -23.32 -18.10
N SER A 240 -5.91 -22.21 -17.37
CA SER A 240 -5.95 -22.19 -15.91
C SER A 240 -7.36 -22.26 -15.31
N GLY A 241 -8.40 -22.00 -16.11
CA GLY A 241 -9.77 -21.74 -15.63
C GLY A 241 -9.88 -20.49 -14.72
N ARG A 242 -8.82 -19.70 -14.58
CA ARG A 242 -8.73 -18.57 -13.65
C ARG A 242 -8.06 -17.35 -14.28
N TYR A 243 -8.68 -16.18 -14.17
CA TYR A 243 -8.12 -14.91 -14.65
C TYR A 243 -8.07 -13.86 -13.54
N ALA A 244 -6.89 -13.30 -13.29
CA ALA A 244 -6.70 -12.23 -12.32
C ALA A 244 -6.90 -10.87 -12.99
N VAL A 245 -7.96 -10.16 -12.56
CA VAL A 245 -8.23 -8.80 -13.00
C VAL A 245 -7.26 -7.84 -12.31
N GLU A 246 -6.60 -6.99 -13.09
CA GLU A 246 -5.67 -5.99 -12.55
C GLU A 246 -6.40 -4.96 -11.68
N PRO A 247 -5.75 -4.43 -10.61
CA PRO A 247 -6.25 -3.28 -9.88
C PRO A 247 -6.49 -2.07 -10.79
N ASP A 248 -7.51 -1.26 -10.52
CA ASP A 248 -7.88 -0.13 -11.39
C ASP A 248 -6.80 0.96 -11.41
N ALA A 249 -6.17 1.15 -12.56
CA ALA A 249 -5.06 2.10 -12.72
C ALA A 249 -5.53 3.57 -12.69
N THR A 250 -6.77 3.86 -13.09
CA THR A 250 -7.34 5.21 -12.92
C THR A 250 -7.56 5.51 -11.44
N ALA A 251 -8.12 4.56 -10.68
CA ALA A 251 -8.30 4.68 -9.24
C ALA A 251 -6.96 4.76 -8.49
N ALA A 252 -5.93 4.07 -9.01
CA ALA A 252 -4.59 4.15 -8.47
C ALA A 252 -4.01 5.57 -8.51
N SER A 253 -4.38 6.38 -9.51
CA SER A 253 -3.86 7.75 -9.64
C SER A 253 -4.05 8.56 -8.36
N TYR A 254 -5.19 8.42 -7.67
CA TYR A 254 -5.51 9.15 -6.45
C TYR A 254 -4.53 8.84 -5.31
N PHE A 255 -4.25 7.56 -5.08
CA PHE A 255 -3.37 7.12 -4.00
C PHE A 255 -1.89 7.22 -4.36
N LEU A 256 -1.55 7.09 -5.65
CA LEU A 256 -0.21 7.39 -6.15
C LEU A 256 0.12 8.88 -5.96
N ALA A 257 -0.86 9.77 -6.16
CA ALA A 257 -0.66 11.22 -5.99
C ALA A 257 -0.84 11.70 -4.54
N LEU A 258 -1.42 10.91 -3.63
CA LEU A 258 -1.68 11.32 -2.25
C LEU A 258 -0.44 11.88 -1.51
N PRO A 259 0.77 11.30 -1.63
CA PRO A 259 1.98 11.88 -1.01
C PRO A 259 2.33 13.29 -1.49
N LEU A 260 1.81 13.75 -2.63
CA LEU A 260 1.96 15.14 -3.05
C LEU A 260 1.19 16.10 -2.13
N ALA A 261 0.00 15.71 -1.67
CA ALA A 261 -0.84 16.50 -0.77
C ALA A 261 -0.41 16.38 0.70
N THR A 262 0.06 15.20 1.10
CA THR A 262 0.27 14.83 2.51
C THR A 262 1.74 14.69 2.90
N GLY A 263 2.66 14.62 1.93
CA GLY A 263 3.98 14.03 2.14
C GLY A 263 3.90 12.53 2.48
N GLY A 264 5.02 11.94 2.87
CA GLY A 264 5.08 10.56 3.36
C GLY A 264 5.34 9.52 2.28
N THR A 265 4.90 8.29 2.51
CA THR A 265 5.16 7.14 1.63
C THR A 265 3.98 6.18 1.66
N LEU A 266 3.48 5.81 0.49
CA LEU A 266 2.39 4.86 0.34
C LEU A 266 2.82 3.70 -0.54
N ARG A 267 2.31 2.50 -0.25
CA ARG A 267 2.39 1.32 -1.11
C ARG A 267 1.04 1.07 -1.74
N VAL A 268 1.01 0.80 -3.04
CA VAL A 268 -0.19 0.39 -3.78
C VAL A 268 0.03 -1.04 -4.23
N ALA A 269 -0.64 -1.98 -3.54
CA ALA A 269 -0.47 -3.41 -3.75
C ALA A 269 -0.93 -3.83 -5.16
N ASP A 270 -0.22 -4.81 -5.75
CA ASP A 270 -0.52 -5.49 -7.00
C ASP A 270 -0.62 -4.64 -8.29
N LEU A 271 -0.53 -3.31 -8.18
CA LEU A 271 -0.54 -2.41 -9.32
C LEU A 271 0.68 -2.65 -10.22
N ARG A 272 0.43 -2.74 -11.53
CA ARG A 272 1.48 -2.87 -12.54
C ARG A 272 2.14 -1.53 -12.83
N GLY A 273 3.44 -1.54 -13.14
CA GLY A 273 4.18 -0.34 -13.51
C GLY A 273 3.77 0.26 -14.87
N PRO A 274 4.30 1.44 -15.23
CA PRO A 274 4.09 2.05 -16.54
C PRO A 274 4.43 1.10 -17.69
N GLY A 275 3.48 0.85 -18.60
CA GLY A 275 3.67 -0.07 -19.72
C GLY A 275 3.62 -1.56 -19.37
N GLU A 276 3.55 -1.89 -18.08
CA GLU A 276 3.28 -3.24 -17.59
C GLU A 276 1.76 -3.45 -17.48
N GLY A 277 1.26 -4.59 -17.96
CA GLY A 277 -0.18 -4.91 -17.94
C GLY A 277 -0.99 -4.36 -19.11
N LEU A 278 -2.30 -4.23 -18.88
CA LEU A 278 -3.30 -3.92 -19.92
C LEU A 278 -3.84 -2.49 -19.87
N GLN A 279 -3.58 -1.75 -18.79
CA GLN A 279 -4.15 -0.43 -18.55
C GLN A 279 -3.18 0.68 -18.93
N GLY A 280 -3.61 1.58 -19.83
CA GLY A 280 -2.80 2.74 -20.24
C GLY A 280 -2.57 3.75 -19.12
N ASP A 281 -3.51 3.84 -18.17
CA ASP A 281 -3.47 4.76 -17.03
C ASP A 281 -2.27 4.57 -16.09
N THR A 282 -1.55 3.43 -16.17
CA THR A 282 -0.30 3.24 -15.42
C THR A 282 0.79 4.23 -15.82
N ALA A 283 0.70 4.84 -17.01
CA ALA A 283 1.58 5.92 -17.46
C ALA A 283 1.53 7.15 -16.54
N PHE A 284 0.48 7.34 -15.75
CA PHE A 284 0.39 8.42 -14.77
C PHE A 284 1.53 8.39 -13.74
N ALA A 285 2.05 7.21 -13.39
CA ALA A 285 3.21 7.09 -12.51
C ALA A 285 4.46 7.77 -13.09
N THR A 286 4.64 7.77 -14.42
CA THR A 286 5.73 8.51 -15.08
C THR A 286 5.54 10.02 -14.97
N VAL A 287 4.31 10.52 -15.03
CA VAL A 287 4.00 11.94 -14.81
C VAL A 287 4.33 12.36 -13.38
N LEU A 288 4.00 11.53 -12.39
CA LEU A 288 4.37 11.78 -10.99
C LEU A 288 5.89 11.82 -10.79
N GLN A 289 6.64 10.96 -11.49
CA GLN A 289 8.11 11.02 -11.49
C GLN A 289 8.65 12.33 -12.05
N GLN A 290 8.07 12.84 -13.16
CA GLN A 290 8.44 14.12 -13.75
C GLN A 290 8.16 15.30 -12.81
N ILE A 291 7.06 15.24 -12.05
CA ILE A 291 6.68 16.24 -11.05
C ILE A 291 7.64 16.22 -9.85
N GLY A 292 8.32 15.09 -9.60
CA GLY A 292 9.33 14.95 -8.55
C GLY A 292 9.02 13.91 -7.48
N LEU A 293 7.96 13.10 -7.64
CA LEU A 293 7.70 11.97 -6.73
C LEU A 293 8.63 10.80 -7.07
N SER A 294 9.06 10.07 -6.05
CA SER A 294 9.68 8.77 -6.23
C SER A 294 8.59 7.72 -6.42
N VAL A 295 8.59 7.01 -7.55
CA VAL A 295 7.72 5.86 -7.81
C VAL A 295 8.60 4.66 -8.14
N THR A 296 8.56 3.62 -7.30
CA THR A 296 9.43 2.44 -7.41
C THR A 296 8.61 1.14 -7.33
N PRO A 297 8.86 0.15 -8.20
CA PRO A 297 8.27 -1.18 -8.07
C PRO A 297 8.63 -1.86 -6.74
N LEU A 298 7.71 -2.67 -6.23
CA LEU A 298 7.91 -3.54 -5.06
C LEU A 298 8.26 -4.96 -5.49
N ALA A 299 9.08 -5.66 -4.70
CA ALA A 299 9.50 -7.04 -5.01
C ALA A 299 8.33 -8.03 -4.90
N GLU A 300 7.44 -7.76 -3.95
CA GLU A 300 6.19 -8.47 -3.70
C GLU A 300 5.07 -8.13 -4.71
N GLY A 301 5.32 -7.21 -5.66
CA GLY A 301 4.33 -6.68 -6.58
C GLY A 301 3.66 -5.40 -6.07
N GLY A 302 3.33 -4.49 -6.99
CA GLY A 302 2.80 -3.17 -6.66
C GLY A 302 3.82 -2.05 -6.80
N LEU A 303 3.41 -0.83 -6.46
CA LEU A 303 4.23 0.38 -6.52
C LEU A 303 4.34 1.04 -5.15
N LYS A 304 5.55 1.49 -4.81
CA LYS A 304 5.79 2.40 -3.69
C LYS A 304 5.95 3.81 -4.22
N VAL A 305 5.24 4.76 -3.61
CA VAL A 305 5.31 6.18 -3.94
C VAL A 305 5.69 7.01 -2.72
N ALA A 306 6.54 8.01 -2.92
CA ALA A 306 6.93 8.95 -1.87
C ALA A 306 7.24 10.34 -2.47
N LEU A 307 7.02 11.39 -1.68
CA LEU A 307 7.55 12.71 -1.99
C LEU A 307 8.95 12.84 -1.36
N PRO A 308 10.04 12.93 -2.15
CA PRO A 308 11.39 13.08 -1.63
C PRO A 308 11.54 14.36 -0.80
N ARG A 309 12.38 14.33 0.24
CA ARG A 309 12.70 15.53 1.04
C ARG A 309 13.61 16.45 0.25
N GLY A 310 13.34 17.76 0.30
CA GLY A 310 14.25 18.80 -0.20
C GLY A 310 14.06 19.19 -1.66
N THR A 311 13.31 18.43 -2.46
CA THR A 311 12.97 18.81 -3.84
C THR A 311 11.50 19.19 -3.93
N PRO A 312 11.17 20.46 -4.20
CA PRO A 312 9.79 20.90 -4.33
C PRO A 312 9.19 20.36 -5.64
N PRO A 313 7.96 19.85 -5.62
CA PRO A 313 7.31 19.30 -6.81
C PRO A 313 7.04 20.40 -7.83
N GLN A 314 7.28 20.12 -9.11
CA GLN A 314 7.22 21.11 -10.20
C GLN A 314 5.97 20.90 -11.08
N GLY A 315 5.48 22.00 -11.65
CA GLY A 315 4.49 21.95 -12.72
C GLY A 315 5.05 21.27 -13.97
N VAL A 316 4.16 20.70 -14.78
CA VAL A 316 4.52 19.90 -15.95
C VAL A 316 3.62 20.23 -17.14
N THR A 317 4.16 20.08 -18.36
CA THR A 317 3.38 20.08 -19.60
C THR A 317 3.30 18.64 -20.12
N GLN A 318 2.09 18.06 -20.18
CA GLN A 318 1.91 16.67 -20.53
C GLN A 318 0.65 16.44 -21.36
N ASP A 319 0.77 15.59 -22.39
CA ASP A 319 -0.34 15.07 -23.16
C ASP A 319 -0.98 13.87 -22.45
N PHE A 320 -2.30 13.94 -22.23
CA PHE A 320 -3.09 12.94 -21.52
C PHE A 320 -3.96 12.09 -22.45
N SER A 321 -3.84 12.18 -23.78
CA SER A 321 -4.68 11.44 -24.74
C SER A 321 -4.65 9.92 -24.53
N GLY A 322 -3.51 9.38 -24.07
CA GLY A 322 -3.31 7.95 -23.80
C GLY A 322 -3.87 7.44 -22.46
N PHE A 323 -4.13 8.33 -21.50
CA PHE A 323 -4.52 8.00 -20.11
C PHE A 323 -5.40 9.10 -19.49
N SER A 324 -6.33 9.61 -20.30
CA SER A 324 -7.04 10.87 -20.04
C SER A 324 -7.79 10.87 -18.71
N ASP A 325 -8.29 9.72 -18.26
CA ASP A 325 -9.11 9.65 -17.06
C ASP A 325 -8.35 10.03 -15.76
N THR A 326 -7.01 10.09 -15.80
CA THR A 326 -6.16 10.53 -14.67
C THR A 326 -5.85 12.04 -14.66
N PHE A 327 -6.24 12.79 -15.69
CA PHE A 327 -5.91 14.22 -15.78
C PHE A 327 -6.51 15.03 -14.62
N LEU A 328 -7.71 14.65 -14.14
CA LEU A 328 -8.39 15.35 -13.04
C LEU A 328 -7.59 15.24 -11.74
N THR A 329 -6.91 14.13 -11.52
CA THR A 329 -6.03 13.92 -10.36
C THR A 329 -4.87 14.90 -10.38
N LEU A 330 -4.21 15.07 -11.54
CA LEU A 330 -3.16 16.08 -11.67
C LEU A 330 -3.72 17.50 -11.57
N ALA A 331 -4.82 17.80 -12.27
CA ALA A 331 -5.43 19.12 -12.28
C ALA A 331 -5.81 19.60 -10.87
N ALA A 332 -6.42 18.72 -10.07
CA ALA A 332 -6.78 19.03 -8.68
C ALA A 332 -5.56 19.30 -7.79
N LEU A 333 -4.41 18.67 -8.06
CA LEU A 333 -3.18 18.83 -7.27
C LEU A 333 -2.20 19.85 -7.84
N ALA A 334 -2.43 20.36 -9.04
CA ALA A 334 -1.66 21.43 -9.65
C ALA A 334 -1.45 22.65 -8.73
N PRO A 335 -2.41 23.07 -7.88
CA PRO A 335 -2.19 24.17 -6.92
C PRO A 335 -1.06 23.93 -5.91
N LEU A 336 -0.65 22.68 -5.69
CA LEU A 336 0.44 22.31 -4.79
C LEU A 336 1.81 22.26 -5.48
N LEU A 337 1.85 22.49 -6.80
CA LEU A 337 3.07 22.44 -7.60
C LEU A 337 3.72 23.82 -7.72
N ARG A 338 5.04 23.83 -7.96
CA ARG A 338 5.76 25.06 -8.32
C ARG A 338 5.72 25.27 -9.83
N GLY A 339 5.13 26.38 -10.25
CA GLY A 339 5.02 26.76 -11.66
C GLY A 339 3.78 26.19 -12.36
N PRO A 340 3.51 26.63 -13.61
CA PRO A 340 2.31 26.25 -14.33
C PRO A 340 2.26 24.76 -14.68
N THR A 341 1.07 24.19 -14.68
CA THR A 341 0.80 22.83 -15.17
C THR A 341 -0.11 22.90 -16.38
N ARG A 342 0.33 22.32 -17.51
CA ARG A 342 -0.41 22.30 -18.77
C ARG A 342 -0.77 20.87 -19.16
N ILE A 343 -2.06 20.60 -19.24
CA ILE A 343 -2.64 19.30 -19.56
C ILE A 343 -3.28 19.40 -20.95
N THR A 344 -2.83 18.60 -21.92
CA THR A 344 -3.38 18.58 -23.29
C THR A 344 -3.98 17.23 -23.67
N GLY A 345 -4.66 17.16 -24.83
CA GLY A 345 -5.18 15.90 -25.37
C GLY A 345 -6.44 15.40 -24.64
N ILE A 346 -7.23 16.33 -24.06
CA ILE A 346 -8.39 16.02 -23.21
C ILE A 346 -9.74 16.45 -23.80
N ALA A 347 -9.79 16.87 -25.08
CA ALA A 347 -11.03 17.37 -25.72
C ALA A 347 -12.21 16.39 -25.63
N HIS A 348 -11.97 15.08 -25.83
CA HIS A 348 -13.02 14.07 -25.76
C HIS A 348 -13.64 13.93 -24.36
N THR A 349 -12.94 14.37 -23.31
CA THR A 349 -13.43 14.28 -21.93
C THR A 349 -14.57 15.26 -21.64
N ARG A 350 -14.77 16.27 -22.50
CA ARG A 350 -15.90 17.20 -22.44
C ARG A 350 -17.26 16.54 -22.68
N LYS A 351 -17.30 15.47 -23.48
CA LYS A 351 -18.52 14.77 -23.90
C LYS A 351 -18.80 13.49 -23.11
N GLN A 352 -18.18 13.32 -21.95
CA GLN A 352 -18.28 12.08 -21.17
C GLN A 352 -19.45 12.14 -20.16
N GLU A 353 -19.18 12.04 -18.87
CA GLU A 353 -20.23 12.06 -17.83
C GLU A 353 -20.74 13.48 -17.60
N THR A 354 -19.81 14.42 -17.66
CA THR A 354 -19.97 15.87 -17.60
C THR A 354 -18.91 16.50 -18.52
N ASP A 355 -18.95 17.82 -18.71
CA ASP A 355 -17.80 18.53 -19.26
C ASP A 355 -16.70 18.61 -18.20
N ARG A 356 -15.80 17.62 -18.21
CA ARG A 356 -14.72 17.49 -17.22
C ARG A 356 -13.71 18.63 -17.30
N VAL A 357 -13.52 19.19 -18.49
CA VAL A 357 -12.53 20.25 -18.72
C VAL A 357 -13.05 21.55 -18.14
N ALA A 358 -14.27 21.95 -18.55
CA ALA A 358 -14.92 23.15 -18.03
C ALA A 358 -15.23 23.05 -16.53
N GLY A 359 -15.66 21.86 -16.08
CA GLY A 359 -15.88 21.59 -14.66
C GLY A 359 -14.62 21.81 -13.84
N MET A 360 -13.48 21.27 -14.27
CA MET A 360 -12.21 21.46 -13.56
C MET A 360 -11.75 22.91 -13.57
N ALA A 361 -11.88 23.62 -14.70
CA ALA A 361 -11.52 25.02 -14.79
C ALA A 361 -12.34 25.88 -13.82
N ARG A 362 -13.65 25.62 -13.72
CA ARG A 362 -14.54 26.32 -12.78
C ARG A 362 -14.17 26.07 -11.33
N GLU A 363 -14.03 24.80 -10.92
CA GLU A 363 -13.74 24.47 -9.52
C GLU A 363 -12.35 24.99 -9.07
N LEU A 364 -11.33 24.88 -9.92
CA LEU A 364 -10.00 25.44 -9.63
C LEU A 364 -10.01 26.97 -9.58
N THR A 365 -10.77 27.63 -10.45
CA THR A 365 -10.94 29.10 -10.41
C THR A 365 -11.60 29.55 -9.10
N ARG A 366 -12.62 28.81 -8.62
CA ARG A 366 -13.26 29.06 -7.32
C ARG A 366 -12.28 28.89 -6.15
N LEU A 367 -11.37 27.92 -6.26
CA LEU A 367 -10.26 27.73 -5.32
C LEU A 367 -9.14 28.80 -5.43
N GLY A 368 -9.34 29.83 -6.25
CA GLY A 368 -8.45 30.98 -6.37
C GLY A 368 -7.32 30.83 -7.39
N GLN A 369 -7.32 29.75 -8.17
CA GLN A 369 -6.28 29.48 -9.16
C GLN A 369 -6.51 30.28 -10.44
N LYS A 370 -5.44 30.66 -11.15
CA LYS A 370 -5.57 31.21 -12.50
C LYS A 370 -5.57 30.04 -13.49
N VAL A 371 -6.69 29.85 -14.18
CA VAL A 371 -6.87 28.76 -15.16
C VAL A 371 -7.08 29.33 -16.55
N ILE A 372 -6.39 28.78 -17.55
CA ILE A 372 -6.60 29.04 -18.96
C ILE A 372 -7.15 27.75 -19.57
N GLU A 373 -8.37 27.81 -20.07
CA GLU A 373 -9.09 26.68 -20.68
C GLU A 373 -9.12 26.85 -22.20
N THR A 374 -8.80 25.78 -22.94
CA THR A 374 -9.07 25.65 -24.38
C THR A 374 -9.93 24.42 -24.62
N GLU A 375 -10.40 24.20 -25.85
CA GLU A 375 -11.18 23.01 -26.20
C GLU A 375 -10.49 21.70 -25.80
N ASP A 376 -9.16 21.62 -25.91
CA ASP A 376 -8.36 20.41 -25.74
C ASP A 376 -7.35 20.45 -24.58
N SER A 377 -7.31 21.53 -23.79
CA SER A 377 -6.32 21.71 -22.74
C SER A 377 -6.78 22.51 -21.52
N LEU A 378 -6.08 22.29 -20.41
CA LEU A 378 -6.13 23.12 -19.20
C LEU A 378 -4.72 23.54 -18.82
N GLU A 379 -4.49 24.84 -18.67
CA GLU A 379 -3.28 25.39 -18.08
C GLU A 379 -3.62 26.04 -16.74
N ILE A 380 -2.98 25.57 -15.67
CA ILE A 380 -3.27 25.95 -14.29
C ILE A 380 -2.03 26.62 -13.74
N HIS A 381 -2.16 27.90 -13.39
CA HIS A 381 -1.11 28.66 -12.70
C HIS A 381 -1.41 28.67 -11.20
N PRO A 382 -0.58 28.02 -10.37
CA PRO A 382 -0.79 27.95 -8.94
C PRO A 382 -0.84 29.34 -8.30
N GLN A 383 -1.82 29.53 -7.42
CA GLN A 383 -2.04 30.70 -6.57
C GLN A 383 -2.43 30.22 -5.16
N PRO A 384 -2.37 31.07 -4.12
CA PRO A 384 -2.83 30.68 -2.79
C PRO A 384 -4.26 30.10 -2.83
N LEU A 385 -4.42 28.89 -2.28
CA LEU A 385 -5.71 28.20 -2.21
C LEU A 385 -6.70 28.95 -1.31
N ARG A 386 -7.94 29.06 -1.77
CA ARG A 386 -9.06 29.63 -0.98
C ARG A 386 -9.73 28.52 -0.15
N PRO A 387 -9.72 28.62 1.20
CA PRO A 387 -10.38 27.65 2.05
C PRO A 387 -11.89 27.92 2.16
N GLY A 388 -12.67 26.90 2.53
CA GLY A 388 -14.12 26.98 2.77
C GLY A 388 -14.98 26.71 1.54
N GLU A 389 -14.38 26.40 0.39
CA GLU A 389 -15.11 26.08 -0.84
C GLU A 389 -15.78 24.71 -0.78
N THR A 390 -16.95 24.62 -1.41
CA THR A 390 -17.64 23.36 -1.70
C THR A 390 -17.50 23.03 -3.18
N ILE A 391 -16.86 21.90 -3.46
CA ILE A 391 -16.64 21.37 -4.80
C ILE A 391 -17.90 20.70 -5.31
N GLU A 392 -18.32 21.12 -6.49
CA GLU A 392 -19.40 20.45 -7.20
C GLU A 392 -18.87 19.27 -8.03
N THR A 393 -19.52 18.11 -7.90
CA THR A 393 -19.05 16.87 -8.57
C THR A 393 -19.70 16.65 -9.92
N TYR A 394 -20.84 17.30 -10.20
CA TYR A 394 -21.58 17.13 -11.45
C TYR A 394 -22.03 15.68 -11.69
N GLY A 395 -22.14 14.89 -10.63
CA GLY A 395 -22.39 13.45 -10.71
C GLY A 395 -21.19 12.63 -11.22
N ASP A 396 -20.01 13.22 -11.38
CA ASP A 396 -18.79 12.55 -11.82
C ASP A 396 -17.85 12.27 -10.64
N HIS A 397 -17.76 10.98 -10.31
CA HIS A 397 -16.89 10.42 -9.28
C HIS A 397 -15.43 10.88 -9.33
N ARG A 398 -14.91 11.24 -10.51
CA ARG A 398 -13.51 11.67 -10.63
C ARG A 398 -13.29 13.04 -9.97
N PHE A 399 -14.27 13.95 -10.01
CA PHE A 399 -14.21 15.20 -9.27
C PHE A 399 -14.13 14.94 -7.76
N ALA A 400 -15.05 14.11 -7.25
CA ALA A 400 -15.12 13.78 -5.83
C ALA A 400 -13.79 13.20 -5.31
N MET A 401 -13.21 12.24 -6.04
CA MET A 401 -11.97 11.59 -5.63
C MET A 401 -10.75 12.50 -5.79
N SER A 402 -10.58 13.18 -6.93
CA SER A 402 -9.44 14.08 -7.17
C SER A 402 -9.40 15.22 -6.16
N PHE A 403 -10.54 15.88 -5.91
CA PHE A 403 -10.62 16.93 -4.89
C PHE A 403 -10.61 16.38 -3.47
N GLY A 404 -11.02 15.12 -3.24
CA GLY A 404 -10.80 14.43 -1.96
C GLY A 404 -9.32 14.27 -1.61
N ILE A 405 -8.47 14.01 -2.61
CA ILE A 405 -7.01 14.00 -2.42
C ILE A 405 -6.48 15.42 -2.16
N LEU A 406 -6.94 16.44 -2.90
CA LEU A 406 -6.55 17.83 -2.61
C LEU A 406 -6.95 18.26 -1.19
N GLY A 407 -8.19 17.99 -0.78
CA GLY A 407 -8.71 18.30 0.56
C GLY A 407 -7.97 17.57 1.69
N SER A 408 -7.20 16.52 1.37
CA SER A 408 -6.35 15.82 2.33
C SER A 408 -5.09 16.63 2.71
N HIS A 409 -4.76 17.69 1.97
CA HIS A 409 -3.71 18.63 2.32
C HIS A 409 -4.10 19.46 3.55
N ASP A 410 -3.25 19.55 4.57
CA ASP A 410 -3.49 20.41 5.73
C ASP A 410 -3.14 21.86 5.40
N LEU A 411 -4.04 22.53 4.68
CA LEU A 411 -3.85 23.90 4.20
C LEU A 411 -3.65 24.92 5.34
N ARG A 412 -4.30 24.69 6.49
CA ARG A 412 -4.29 25.62 7.64
C ARG A 412 -3.32 25.22 8.74
N GLY A 413 -2.89 23.96 8.80
CA GLY A 413 -2.05 23.43 9.87
C GLY A 413 -2.79 23.20 11.19
N ASP A 414 -4.13 23.27 11.18
CA ASP A 414 -4.99 23.13 12.36
C ASP A 414 -5.74 21.79 12.39
N GLY A 415 -5.52 20.92 11.40
CA GLY A 415 -6.19 19.63 11.26
C GLY A 415 -7.68 19.71 10.94
N GLN A 416 -8.23 20.90 10.65
CA GLN A 416 -9.65 21.07 10.33
C GLN A 416 -9.90 20.98 8.81
N PRO A 417 -11.06 20.44 8.38
CA PRO A 417 -11.46 20.47 6.98
C PRO A 417 -11.47 21.89 6.40
N TRP A 418 -10.84 22.06 5.24
CA TRP A 418 -10.86 23.32 4.48
C TRP A 418 -11.61 23.20 3.15
N LEU A 419 -11.94 21.99 2.72
CA LEU A 419 -12.62 21.68 1.46
C LEU A 419 -13.78 20.73 1.71
N THR A 420 -14.91 20.96 1.05
CA THR A 420 -16.09 20.08 1.12
C THR A 420 -16.43 19.54 -0.26
N ILE A 421 -16.79 18.27 -0.37
CA ILE A 421 -17.28 17.64 -1.60
C ILE A 421 -18.81 17.54 -1.56
N ARG A 422 -19.51 18.02 -2.59
CA ARG A 422 -20.95 17.77 -2.74
C ARG A 422 -21.22 16.50 -3.56
N HIS A 423 -22.23 15.72 -3.15
CA HIS A 423 -22.67 14.48 -3.79
C HIS A 423 -21.55 13.42 -3.93
N PRO A 424 -20.80 13.10 -2.86
CA PRO A 424 -19.71 12.13 -2.91
C PRO A 424 -20.17 10.69 -3.22
N GLU A 425 -21.47 10.40 -3.12
CA GLU A 425 -22.07 9.10 -3.48
C GLU A 425 -21.84 8.69 -4.93
N CYS A 426 -21.53 9.65 -5.82
CA CYS A 426 -21.19 9.35 -7.21
C CYS A 426 -19.97 8.39 -7.34
N CYS A 427 -19.09 8.33 -6.33
CA CYS A 427 -17.98 7.38 -6.24
C CYS A 427 -18.39 5.92 -6.38
N ALA A 428 -19.63 5.54 -6.02
CA ALA A 428 -20.15 4.18 -6.12
C ALA A 428 -20.04 3.56 -7.53
N LYS A 429 -19.91 4.40 -8.56
CA LYS A 429 -19.76 3.97 -9.95
C LYS A 429 -18.49 3.15 -10.22
N THR A 430 -17.39 3.49 -9.56
CA THR A 430 -16.07 2.87 -9.81
C THR A 430 -15.29 2.55 -8.55
N PHE A 431 -15.50 3.30 -7.46
CA PHE A 431 -14.79 3.10 -6.20
C PHE A 431 -15.69 3.43 -4.98
N PRO A 432 -16.67 2.55 -4.65
CA PRO A 432 -17.63 2.82 -3.58
C PRO A 432 -17.01 3.15 -2.22
N HIS A 433 -15.89 2.51 -1.89
CA HIS A 433 -15.21 2.65 -0.60
C HIS A 433 -14.04 3.65 -0.62
N PHE A 434 -13.99 4.55 -1.61
CA PHE A 434 -12.86 5.48 -1.76
C PHE A 434 -12.58 6.30 -0.48
N PHE A 435 -13.60 7.00 0.05
CA PHE A 435 -13.43 7.86 1.23
C PHE A 435 -13.21 7.07 2.52
N GLU A 436 -13.72 5.83 2.59
CA GLU A 436 -13.44 4.90 3.69
C GLU A 436 -11.98 4.45 3.69
N LEU A 437 -11.45 4.10 2.51
CA LEU A 437 -10.04 3.74 2.34
C LEU A 437 -9.13 4.95 2.63
N LEU A 438 -9.47 6.14 2.11
CA LEU A 438 -8.74 7.38 2.41
C LEU A 438 -8.73 7.68 3.91
N GLY A 439 -9.88 7.51 4.59
CA GLY A 439 -10.00 7.63 6.04
C GLY A 439 -9.13 6.61 6.79
N THR A 440 -9.14 5.35 6.35
CA THR A 440 -8.30 4.29 6.92
C THR A 440 -6.80 4.60 6.78
N VAL A 441 -6.37 5.11 5.62
CA VAL A 441 -4.99 5.54 5.41
C VAL A 441 -4.63 6.71 6.32
N ARG A 442 -5.53 7.69 6.48
CA ARG A 442 -5.37 8.82 7.41
C ARG A 442 -5.24 8.36 8.86
N GLU A 443 -6.14 7.49 9.30
CA GLU A 443 -6.11 6.92 10.65
C GLU A 443 -4.81 6.15 10.91
N LYS A 444 -4.40 5.27 10.00
CA LYS A 444 -3.13 4.53 10.08
C LYS A 444 -1.92 5.46 10.10
N SER A 445 -1.99 6.60 9.41
CA SER A 445 -0.91 7.61 9.39
C SER A 445 -0.85 8.42 10.69
N SER A 446 -2.00 8.67 11.32
CA SER A 446 -2.14 9.42 12.58
C SER A 446 -1.88 8.56 13.82
N ARG A 447 -2.13 7.25 13.74
CA ARG A 447 -1.65 6.30 14.73
C ARG A 447 -0.13 6.38 14.65
N ALA A 448 0.50 6.85 15.73
CA ALA A 448 1.90 6.53 15.95
C ALA A 448 2.05 5.06 15.59
N MET A 449 2.95 4.75 14.66
CA MET A 449 3.35 3.37 14.42
C MET A 449 3.43 2.72 15.81
N PRO A 450 2.88 1.51 16.04
CA PRO A 450 3.60 0.68 16.97
C PRO A 450 5.02 0.70 16.41
N SER A 451 5.94 1.38 17.09
CA SER A 451 7.34 1.08 16.90
C SER A 451 7.40 -0.44 16.84
N SER A 452 8.20 -1.03 15.94
CA SER A 452 8.61 -2.41 16.19
C SER A 452 8.89 -2.50 17.69
N PRO A 453 8.20 -3.38 18.44
CA PRO A 453 8.15 -3.31 19.89
C PRO A 453 9.57 -3.10 20.40
N PHE A 454 9.79 -2.06 21.21
CA PHE A 454 11.14 -1.72 21.66
C PHE A 454 11.72 -2.93 22.36
N LEU A 455 12.63 -3.64 21.69
CA LEU A 455 13.06 -4.95 22.12
C LEU A 455 13.90 -4.83 23.39
N ILE A 456 13.64 -5.67 24.39
CA ILE A 456 14.50 -5.79 25.57
C ILE A 456 15.15 -7.17 25.55
N VAL A 457 16.47 -7.19 25.38
CA VAL A 457 17.31 -8.39 25.44
C VAL A 457 18.09 -8.37 26.75
N ALA A 458 17.77 -9.29 27.65
CA ALA A 458 18.46 -9.49 28.92
C ALA A 458 19.49 -10.62 28.81
N ILE A 459 20.75 -10.35 29.19
CA ILE A 459 21.83 -11.35 29.19
C ILE A 459 22.44 -11.46 30.59
N ASP A 460 22.20 -12.59 31.24
CA ASP A 460 22.71 -12.92 32.57
C ASP A 460 23.83 -13.96 32.54
N GLY A 461 24.65 -14.00 33.60
CA GLY A 461 25.69 -15.02 33.78
C GLY A 461 26.93 -14.57 34.55
N GLY A 462 27.78 -15.53 34.91
CA GLY A 462 29.00 -15.29 35.71
C GLY A 462 30.11 -14.51 34.98
N ALA A 463 31.11 -14.01 35.70
CA ALA A 463 32.26 -13.32 35.10
C ALA A 463 32.98 -14.19 34.04
N ALA A 464 33.47 -13.63 32.95
CA ALA A 464 34.14 -14.37 31.87
C ALA A 464 33.29 -15.45 31.13
N SER A 465 31.95 -15.41 31.25
CA SER A 465 31.06 -16.31 30.49
C SER A 465 30.80 -15.88 29.03
N GLY A 466 31.37 -14.74 28.59
CA GLY A 466 31.22 -14.23 27.21
C GLY A 466 30.11 -13.20 26.99
N LYS A 467 29.42 -12.76 28.05
CA LYS A 467 28.29 -11.80 27.97
C LYS A 467 28.67 -10.49 27.28
N SER A 468 29.72 -9.82 27.74
CA SER A 468 30.05 -8.47 27.27
C SER A 468 30.42 -8.41 25.81
N SER A 469 31.09 -9.45 25.33
CA SER A 469 31.43 -9.56 23.92
C SER A 469 30.20 -9.89 23.07
N SER A 470 29.30 -10.73 23.59
CA SER A 470 28.09 -11.13 22.88
C SER A 470 27.03 -10.01 22.85
N SER A 471 26.84 -9.28 23.94
CA SER A 471 25.92 -8.14 24.05
C SER A 471 26.31 -7.02 23.09
N ARG A 472 27.62 -6.70 22.99
CA ARG A 472 28.13 -5.73 22.02
C ARG A 472 27.87 -6.15 20.57
N ALA A 473 28.17 -7.40 20.23
CA ALA A 473 27.93 -7.92 18.89
C ALA A 473 26.43 -7.91 18.51
N LEU A 474 25.54 -8.24 19.46
CA LEU A 474 24.09 -8.14 19.25
C LEU A 474 23.61 -6.70 19.11
N ALA A 475 24.16 -5.77 19.89
CA ALA A 475 23.85 -4.35 19.80
C ALA A 475 24.17 -3.77 18.41
N ASP A 476 25.33 -4.14 17.88
CA ASP A 476 25.77 -3.74 16.55
C ASP A 476 24.89 -4.36 15.46
N ARG A 477 24.64 -5.68 15.55
CA ARG A 477 23.86 -6.43 14.55
C ARG A 477 22.40 -5.96 14.43
N PHE A 478 21.75 -5.63 15.55
CA PHE A 478 20.31 -5.35 15.58
C PHE A 478 19.94 -3.89 15.85
N ASN A 479 20.92 -2.99 15.87
CA ASN A 479 20.73 -1.59 16.22
C ASN A 479 20.10 -1.37 17.61
N LEU A 480 20.65 -2.05 18.63
CA LEU A 480 20.20 -1.94 20.02
C LEU A 480 21.14 -1.04 20.83
N LEU A 481 20.61 -0.38 21.86
CA LEU A 481 21.41 0.28 22.88
C LEU A 481 22.12 -0.80 23.71
N HIS A 482 23.44 -0.74 23.82
CA HIS A 482 24.23 -1.62 24.67
C HIS A 482 24.34 -1.05 26.09
N VAL A 483 23.99 -1.85 27.09
CA VAL A 483 24.10 -1.46 28.51
C VAL A 483 24.86 -2.52 29.31
N ASP A 484 26.02 -2.13 29.82
CA ASP A 484 26.82 -2.92 30.77
C ASP A 484 26.51 -2.46 32.20
N THR A 485 25.70 -3.24 32.93
CA THR A 485 25.37 -2.91 34.32
C THR A 485 26.55 -3.04 35.28
N GLY A 486 27.55 -3.86 34.94
CA GLY A 486 28.80 -3.97 35.71
C GLY A 486 29.56 -2.65 35.75
N SER A 487 29.56 -1.89 34.64
CA SER A 487 30.14 -0.55 34.59
C SER A 487 29.43 0.43 35.54
N PHE A 488 28.11 0.32 35.71
CA PHE A 488 27.33 1.17 36.61
C PHE A 488 27.69 0.94 38.07
N TYR A 489 27.77 -0.32 38.51
CA TYR A 489 28.19 -0.65 39.87
C TYR A 489 29.64 -0.19 40.14
N ARG A 490 30.53 -0.30 39.14
CA ARG A 490 31.91 0.19 39.26
C ARG A 490 31.98 1.72 39.35
N ALA A 491 31.16 2.44 38.58
CA ALA A 491 31.09 3.90 38.64
C ALA A 491 30.61 4.40 40.02
N ILE A 492 29.56 3.78 40.57
CA ILE A 492 29.11 4.07 41.94
C ILE A 492 30.20 3.73 42.97
N THR A 493 30.85 2.57 42.82
CA THR A 493 31.94 2.17 43.72
C THR A 493 33.09 3.18 43.70
N ALA A 494 33.53 3.61 42.52
CA ALA A 494 34.57 4.62 42.37
C ALA A 494 34.17 5.95 43.03
N GLU A 495 32.90 6.36 42.89
CA GLU A 495 32.39 7.58 43.51
C GLU A 495 32.30 7.47 45.04
N LEU A 496 31.87 6.33 45.58
CA LEU A 496 31.82 6.09 47.03
C LEU A 496 33.22 6.05 47.64
N LEU A 497 34.18 5.39 46.98
CA LEU A 497 35.58 5.37 47.39
C LEU A 497 36.21 6.78 47.35
N ARG A 498 35.89 7.59 46.33
CA ARG A 498 36.31 8.99 46.23
C ARG A 498 35.78 9.86 47.37
N ARG A 499 34.63 9.49 47.93
CA ARG A 499 34.03 10.12 49.12
C ARG A 499 34.51 9.50 50.43
N HIS A 500 35.48 8.58 50.38
CA HIS A 500 35.99 7.82 51.53
C HIS A 500 34.91 7.03 52.29
N VAL A 501 33.88 6.55 51.58
CA VAL A 501 32.80 5.74 52.17
C VAL A 501 33.20 4.27 52.13
N SER A 502 33.10 3.58 53.28
CA SER A 502 33.33 2.14 53.39
C SER A 502 32.05 1.35 53.09
N ALA A 503 32.17 0.18 52.44
CA ALA A 503 31.05 -0.75 52.22
C ALA A 503 30.47 -1.33 53.53
N SER A 504 31.22 -1.27 54.64
CA SER A 504 30.74 -1.67 55.96
C SER A 504 29.90 -0.61 56.70
N ASP A 505 29.91 0.64 56.23
CA ASP A 505 29.19 1.76 56.84
C ASP A 505 27.89 2.04 56.07
N LEU A 506 26.84 1.26 56.36
CA LEU A 506 25.56 1.36 55.67
C LEU A 506 24.90 2.77 55.79
N PRO A 507 24.92 3.45 56.96
CA PRO A 507 24.46 4.83 57.06
C PRO A 507 25.19 5.78 56.11
N ALA A 508 26.52 5.72 56.05
CA ALA A 508 27.30 6.58 55.16
C ALA A 508 27.04 6.27 53.68
N VAL A 509 26.90 4.98 53.32
CA VAL A 509 26.51 4.58 51.95
C VAL A 509 25.16 5.16 51.57
N LYS A 510 24.15 5.03 52.44
CA LYS A 510 22.80 5.54 52.16
C LYS A 510 22.78 7.06 51.99
N ALA A 511 23.49 7.79 52.86
CA ALA A 511 23.63 9.24 52.75
C ALA A 511 24.29 9.65 51.42
N ALA A 512 25.43 9.01 51.09
CA ALA A 512 26.17 9.32 49.87
C ALA A 512 25.36 9.04 48.59
N LEU A 513 24.56 7.97 48.56
CA LEU A 513 23.69 7.62 47.42
C LEU A 513 22.58 8.65 47.19
N GLY A 514 21.99 9.22 48.25
CA GLY A 514 20.92 10.22 48.16
C GLY A 514 21.34 11.51 47.44
N ASP A 515 22.64 11.83 47.49
CA ASP A 515 23.21 13.03 46.87
C ASP A 515 23.67 12.81 45.42
N LEU A 516 23.59 11.58 44.90
CA LEU A 516 24.07 11.27 43.55
C LEU A 516 23.04 11.69 42.49
N LYS A 517 23.48 12.52 41.54
CA LYS A 517 22.74 12.81 40.31
C LYS A 517 23.25 11.90 39.20
N LEU A 518 22.45 10.90 38.84
CA LEU A 518 22.78 9.92 37.81
C LEU A 518 22.15 10.31 36.47
N THR A 519 22.95 10.50 35.45
CA THR A 519 22.54 10.74 34.06
C THR A 519 23.24 9.76 33.13
N THR A 520 22.79 9.66 31.88
CA THR A 520 23.38 8.76 30.88
C THR A 520 23.93 9.57 29.72
N ARG A 521 25.19 9.30 29.37
CA ARG A 521 25.81 9.78 28.14
C ARG A 521 26.02 8.61 27.19
N LEU A 522 25.76 8.82 25.90
CA LEU A 522 26.04 7.80 24.88
C LEU A 522 27.48 7.93 24.37
N ASN A 523 28.16 6.79 24.30
CA ASN A 523 29.41 6.64 23.57
C ASN A 523 29.20 5.62 22.44
N GLY A 524 28.98 6.13 21.22
CA GLY A 524 28.45 5.33 20.13
C GLY A 524 27.10 4.72 20.49
N ARG A 525 27.06 3.39 20.60
CA ARG A 525 25.86 2.61 20.94
C ARG A 525 25.82 2.15 22.40
N SER A 526 26.82 2.52 23.21
CA SER A 526 26.90 2.11 24.62
C SER A 526 26.47 3.23 25.56
N ALA A 527 25.66 2.88 26.55
CA ALA A 527 25.32 3.78 27.64
C ALA A 527 26.48 3.88 28.65
N GLN A 528 26.89 5.11 28.97
CA GLN A 528 27.85 5.41 30.02
C GLN A 528 27.17 6.20 31.13
N MET A 529 27.41 5.79 32.38
CA MET A 529 26.91 6.53 33.54
C MET A 529 27.72 7.80 33.75
N GLU A 530 26.97 8.89 33.98
CA GLU A 530 27.50 10.17 34.38
C GLU A 530 27.00 10.49 35.80
N ILE A 531 27.91 10.84 36.69
CA ILE A 531 27.61 11.17 38.08
C ILE A 531 27.97 12.64 38.30
N GLY A 532 26.96 13.49 38.51
CA GLY A 532 27.16 14.92 38.74
C GLY A 532 27.90 15.65 37.60
N GLY A 533 27.64 15.30 36.34
CA GLY A 533 28.31 15.92 35.19
C GLY A 533 29.60 15.22 34.74
N ARG A 534 30.08 14.22 35.50
CA ARG A 534 31.33 13.51 35.21
C ARG A 534 31.07 12.09 34.72
N VAL A 535 31.55 11.79 33.52
CA VAL A 535 31.57 10.43 32.98
C VAL A 535 32.69 9.64 33.65
N ALA A 536 32.41 8.41 34.04
CA ALA A 536 33.42 7.55 34.65
C ALA A 536 34.50 7.15 33.61
N GLY A 537 35.77 7.41 33.92
CA GLY A 537 36.92 7.10 33.08
C GLY A 537 37.50 5.71 33.38
N ASP A 538 38.80 5.53 33.11
CA ASP A 538 39.48 4.25 33.32
C ASP A 538 39.59 3.83 34.80
N GLU A 539 39.33 4.74 35.74
CA GLU A 539 39.33 4.48 37.17
C GLU A 539 38.34 3.39 37.61
N ILE A 540 37.25 3.18 36.87
CA ILE A 540 36.26 2.11 37.16
C ILE A 540 36.83 0.71 36.95
N ARG A 541 37.99 0.60 36.28
CA ARG A 541 38.74 -0.64 36.06
C ARG A 541 39.99 -0.73 36.94
N SER A 542 40.22 0.25 37.83
CA SER A 542 41.33 0.22 38.78
C SER A 542 41.26 -1.02 39.69
N ARG A 543 42.42 -1.42 40.23
CA ARG A 543 42.50 -2.51 41.20
C ARG A 543 41.64 -2.23 42.43
N GLU A 544 41.68 -0.99 42.93
CA GLU A 544 40.90 -0.56 44.09
C GLU A 544 39.39 -0.76 43.88
N VAL A 545 38.85 -0.35 42.73
CA VAL A 545 37.42 -0.56 42.41
C VAL A 545 37.11 -2.05 42.22
N ASN A 546 37.99 -2.81 41.56
CA ASN A 546 37.82 -4.24 41.35
C ASN A 546 37.72 -5.04 42.67
N ASP A 547 38.46 -4.61 43.69
CA ASP A 547 38.52 -5.25 45.00
C ASP A 547 37.27 -4.93 45.86
N HIS A 548 36.60 -3.80 45.60
CA HIS A 548 35.46 -3.34 46.41
C HIS A 548 34.08 -3.49 45.76
N VAL A 549 33.99 -3.53 44.43
CA VAL A 549 32.69 -3.47 43.72
C VAL A 549 31.72 -4.58 44.13
N SER A 550 32.21 -5.79 44.40
CA SER A 550 31.36 -6.90 44.85
C SER A 550 30.74 -6.66 46.22
N HIS A 551 31.47 -6.00 47.13
CA HIS A 551 30.97 -5.66 48.47
C HIS A 551 29.88 -4.59 48.39
N PHE A 552 30.09 -3.51 47.62
CA PHE A 552 29.06 -2.49 47.43
C PHE A 552 27.84 -3.02 46.66
N ALA A 553 28.03 -3.85 45.63
CA ALA A 553 26.92 -4.42 44.86
C ALA A 553 26.07 -5.44 45.64
N ALA A 554 26.56 -5.92 46.80
CA ALA A 554 25.81 -6.77 47.72
C ALA A 554 24.89 -5.96 48.66
N ILE A 555 25.06 -4.64 48.76
CA ILE A 555 24.26 -3.75 49.62
C ILE A 555 22.90 -3.47 48.96
N PRO A 556 21.77 -3.79 49.63
CA PRO A 556 20.42 -3.57 49.07
C PRO A 556 20.12 -2.13 48.66
N GLU A 557 20.60 -1.16 49.42
CA GLU A 557 20.42 0.27 49.16
C GLU A 557 21.08 0.71 47.84
N VAL A 558 22.27 0.18 47.54
CA VAL A 558 22.99 0.45 46.27
C VAL A 558 22.19 -0.10 45.09
N ARG A 559 21.68 -1.32 45.20
CA ARG A 559 20.86 -1.95 44.14
C ARG A 559 19.55 -1.20 43.92
N THR A 560 18.90 -0.80 45.01
CA THR A 560 17.65 -0.04 44.99
C THR A 560 17.86 1.31 44.32
N ALA A 561 18.94 2.02 44.65
CA ALA A 561 19.29 3.30 44.04
C ALA A 561 19.53 3.19 42.52
N LEU A 562 20.13 2.08 42.07
CA LEU A 562 20.41 1.85 40.65
C LEU A 562 19.24 1.31 39.84
N LEU A 563 18.25 0.66 40.46
CA LEU A 563 17.18 -0.03 39.76
C LEU A 563 16.38 0.89 38.82
N ALA A 564 15.99 2.07 39.31
CA ALA A 564 15.25 3.04 38.50
C ALA A 564 16.10 3.56 37.33
N TYR A 565 17.38 3.86 37.59
CA TYR A 565 18.33 4.30 36.57
C TYR A 565 18.56 3.23 35.49
N GLN A 566 18.70 1.96 35.89
CA GLN A 566 18.88 0.82 34.99
C GLN A 566 17.64 0.59 34.11
N ARG A 567 16.44 0.62 34.68
CA ARG A 567 15.20 0.51 33.90
C ARG A 567 15.00 1.68 32.94
N GLY A 568 15.37 2.89 33.37
CA GLY A 568 15.33 4.11 32.55
C GLY A 568 16.20 4.06 31.29
N GLN A 569 17.15 3.11 31.18
CA GLN A 569 17.93 2.93 29.95
C GLN A 569 17.07 2.52 28.75
N ALA A 570 15.91 1.89 28.98
CA ALA A 570 14.95 1.64 27.91
C ALA A 570 14.42 2.96 27.30
N ASP A 571 14.16 3.97 28.13
CA ASP A 571 13.72 5.29 27.67
C ASP A 571 14.85 6.05 26.97
N VAL A 572 16.08 5.95 27.47
CA VAL A 572 17.26 6.47 26.76
C VAL A 572 17.36 5.86 25.36
N GLY A 573 17.18 4.55 25.24
CA GLY A 573 17.19 3.85 23.95
C GLY A 573 16.10 4.34 23.00
N ARG A 574 14.88 4.54 23.53
CA ARG A 574 13.74 5.07 22.75
C ARG A 574 13.99 6.48 22.25
N ILE A 575 14.43 7.38 23.13
CA ILE A 575 14.68 8.80 22.81
C ILE A 575 15.75 8.94 21.72
N HIS A 576 16.76 8.06 21.71
CA HIS A 576 17.87 8.13 20.77
C HIS A 576 17.68 7.23 19.53
N GLY A 577 16.47 6.71 19.29
CA GLY A 577 16.12 6.01 18.06
C GLY A 577 16.70 4.60 17.88
N PHE A 578 17.06 3.93 18.97
CA PHE A 578 17.45 2.51 18.93
C PHE A 578 16.23 1.61 18.71
N ARG A 579 16.43 0.45 18.06
CA ARG A 579 15.36 -0.55 17.88
C ARG A 579 14.98 -1.26 19.19
N GLY A 580 15.86 -1.19 20.18
CA GLY A 580 15.72 -1.85 21.46
C GLY A 580 16.96 -1.64 22.33
N LEU A 581 17.07 -2.45 23.37
CA LEU A 581 18.10 -2.47 24.39
C LEU A 581 18.64 -3.91 24.50
N VAL A 582 19.96 -4.06 24.57
CA VAL A 582 20.61 -5.26 25.10
C VAL A 582 21.34 -4.89 26.37
N MET A 583 20.91 -5.48 27.48
CA MET A 583 21.47 -5.22 28.81
C MET A 583 22.13 -6.48 29.34
N GLU A 584 23.37 -6.34 29.79
CA GLU A 584 24.13 -7.44 30.39
C GLU A 584 24.41 -7.24 31.88
N GLY A 585 24.42 -8.36 32.61
CA GLY A 585 24.69 -8.36 34.05
C GLY A 585 24.50 -9.72 34.70
N ARG A 586 23.99 -9.70 35.93
CA ARG A 586 23.86 -10.89 36.80
C ARG A 586 22.42 -11.16 37.24
N ASP A 587 21.54 -10.18 37.08
CA ASP A 587 20.14 -10.18 37.51
C ASP A 587 19.24 -9.36 36.56
N ILE A 588 19.61 -9.27 35.29
CA ILE A 588 18.89 -8.50 34.28
C ILE A 588 17.53 -9.12 34.03
N GLY A 589 17.48 -10.39 33.66
CA GLY A 589 16.25 -11.11 33.32
C GLY A 589 15.47 -11.60 34.54
N SER A 590 16.04 -11.52 35.74
CA SER A 590 15.36 -11.92 36.98
C SER A 590 14.80 -10.74 37.78
N VAL A 591 15.44 -9.56 37.74
CA VAL A 591 15.05 -8.41 38.58
C VAL A 591 14.81 -7.14 37.77
N ILE A 592 15.73 -6.77 36.88
CA ILE A 592 15.65 -5.48 36.17
C ILE A 592 14.53 -5.51 35.13
N PHE A 593 14.55 -6.51 34.24
CA PHE A 593 13.57 -6.77 33.20
C PHE A 593 13.10 -8.23 33.24
N PRO A 594 12.27 -8.60 34.24
CA PRO A 594 11.66 -9.93 34.29
C PRO A 594 10.83 -10.21 33.04
N GLU A 595 10.21 -9.18 32.44
CA GLU A 595 9.40 -9.29 31.23
C GLU A 595 10.19 -8.96 29.94
N ALA A 596 11.51 -9.13 29.94
CA ALA A 596 12.32 -8.93 28.74
C ALA A 596 11.86 -9.85 27.60
N ASP A 597 11.83 -9.33 26.36
CA ASP A 597 11.44 -10.08 25.17
C ASP A 597 12.29 -11.33 24.95
N PHE A 598 13.57 -11.23 25.29
CA PHE A 598 14.53 -12.32 25.26
C PHE A 598 15.35 -12.31 26.55
N ARG A 599 15.43 -13.47 27.22
CA ARG A 599 16.27 -13.68 28.39
C ARG A 599 17.26 -14.78 28.06
N PHE A 600 18.55 -14.48 28.13
CA PHE A 600 19.64 -15.41 27.89
C PHE A 600 20.47 -15.59 29.17
N PHE A 601 20.93 -16.81 29.43
CA PHE A 601 21.84 -17.11 30.53
C PHE A 601 23.11 -17.78 30.00
N LEU A 602 24.23 -17.06 30.01
CA LEU A 602 25.51 -17.56 29.53
C LEU A 602 26.34 -18.13 30.67
N HIS A 603 26.76 -19.39 30.53
CA HIS A 603 27.62 -20.08 31.47
C HIS A 603 28.78 -20.79 30.74
N ALA A 604 29.85 -21.09 31.46
CA ALA A 604 31.00 -21.84 30.96
C ALA A 604 31.71 -22.52 32.14
N ASP A 605 32.47 -23.58 31.84
CA ASP A 605 33.29 -24.30 32.81
C ASP A 605 34.22 -23.34 33.58
N PRO A 606 34.34 -23.46 34.92
CA PRO A 606 35.30 -22.70 35.73
C PRO A 606 36.72 -22.62 35.16
N ALA A 607 37.25 -23.71 34.60
CA ALA A 607 38.60 -23.75 34.03
C ALA A 607 38.73 -22.85 32.79
N GLU A 608 37.73 -22.88 31.91
CA GLU A 608 37.69 -22.05 30.71
C GLU A 608 37.48 -20.57 31.06
N ARG A 609 36.65 -20.27 32.06
CA ARG A 609 36.45 -18.91 32.56
C ARG A 609 37.73 -18.34 33.17
N ALA A 610 38.47 -19.14 33.93
CA ALA A 610 39.78 -18.75 34.48
C ALA A 610 40.80 -18.46 33.36
N ARG A 611 40.85 -19.32 32.33
CA ARG A 611 41.72 -19.12 31.16
C ARG A 611 41.41 -17.83 30.41
N ARG A 612 40.12 -17.57 30.12
CA ARG A 612 39.67 -16.32 29.46
C ARG A 612 40.07 -15.10 30.27
N ARG A 613 39.92 -15.17 31.59
CA ARG A 613 40.23 -14.05 32.50
C ARG A 613 41.72 -13.78 32.63
N ALA A 614 42.55 -14.82 32.64
CA ALA A 614 44.00 -14.69 32.58
C ALA A 614 44.46 -14.02 31.27
N ASN A 615 43.84 -14.37 30.14
CA ASN A 615 44.10 -13.73 28.85
C ASN A 615 43.68 -12.25 28.80
N GLU A 616 42.73 -11.83 29.64
CA GLU A 616 42.34 -10.43 29.82
C GLU A 616 43.26 -9.65 30.79
N GLY A 617 44.34 -10.28 31.30
CA GLY A 617 45.32 -9.65 32.18
C GLY A 617 44.87 -9.47 33.64
N HIS A 618 43.84 -10.19 34.08
CA HIS A 618 43.28 -10.11 35.42
C HIS A 618 43.68 -11.34 36.28
N GLN A 619 43.99 -11.12 37.56
CA GLN A 619 44.37 -12.18 38.53
C GLN A 619 43.29 -12.43 39.61
N ASP A 620 42.11 -11.81 39.47
CA ASP A 620 41.02 -11.86 40.45
C ASP A 620 40.44 -13.29 40.59
N SER A 621 40.12 -13.72 41.82
CA SER A 621 39.43 -15.01 42.05
C SER A 621 37.98 -14.97 41.54
N ILE A 622 37.74 -15.58 40.37
CA ILE A 622 36.39 -15.73 39.78
C ILE A 622 35.46 -16.46 40.75
N THR A 623 35.98 -17.49 41.43
CA THR A 623 35.24 -18.35 42.34
C THR A 623 34.68 -17.58 43.54
N GLU A 624 35.47 -16.67 44.12
CA GLU A 624 35.01 -15.86 45.26
C GLU A 624 33.95 -14.84 44.83
N ARG A 625 34.12 -14.22 43.65
CA ARG A 625 33.09 -13.34 43.10
C ARG A 625 31.78 -14.08 42.86
N ASP A 626 31.81 -15.22 42.19
CA ASP A 626 30.60 -15.99 41.90
C ASP A 626 29.90 -16.46 43.18
N ARG A 627 30.65 -16.82 44.23
CA ARG A 627 30.10 -17.15 45.55
C ARG A 627 29.38 -15.95 46.17
N ILE A 628 30.00 -14.77 46.17
CA ILE A 628 29.37 -13.54 46.66
C ILE A 628 28.12 -13.25 45.83
N ASP A 629 28.22 -13.29 44.50
CA ASP A 629 27.14 -12.93 43.58
C ASP A 629 25.92 -13.86 43.67
N SER A 630 26.15 -15.16 43.85
CA SER A 630 25.08 -16.16 43.99
C SER A 630 24.51 -16.20 45.42
N GLY A 631 25.32 -15.83 46.42
CA GLY A 631 24.93 -15.80 47.84
C GLY A 631 24.25 -14.52 48.32
N ARG A 632 23.99 -13.54 47.43
CA ARG A 632 23.33 -12.27 47.80
C ARG A 632 21.90 -12.49 48.30
N LYS A 633 21.54 -11.79 49.38
CA LYS A 633 20.14 -11.75 49.89
C LYS A 633 19.18 -11.06 48.92
N THR A 634 19.68 -10.10 48.12
CA THR A 634 18.88 -9.35 47.14
C THR A 634 19.49 -9.55 45.75
N ALA A 635 18.68 -10.00 44.79
CA ALA A 635 19.06 -10.24 43.40
C ALA A 635 20.31 -11.15 43.21
N PRO A 636 20.25 -12.42 43.67
CA PRO A 636 21.32 -13.38 43.48
C PRO A 636 21.53 -13.71 41.99
N LEU A 637 22.77 -14.06 41.62
CA LEU A 637 23.05 -14.63 40.30
C LEU A 637 22.38 -16.00 40.20
N ALA A 638 21.38 -16.10 39.32
CA ALA A 638 20.66 -17.34 39.01
C ALA A 638 20.19 -17.30 37.57
N CYS A 639 19.96 -18.48 36.96
CA CYS A 639 19.32 -18.55 35.65
C CYS A 639 17.86 -18.05 35.77
N PRO A 640 17.47 -16.97 35.07
CA PRO A 640 16.10 -16.47 35.17
C PRO A 640 15.07 -17.48 34.66
N GLN A 641 13.88 -17.49 35.25
CA GLN A 641 12.80 -18.37 34.80
C GLN A 641 12.45 -18.06 33.34
N GLY A 642 12.45 -19.09 32.48
CA GLY A 642 12.17 -18.95 31.05
C GLY A 642 13.31 -18.34 30.23
N ALA A 643 14.54 -18.26 30.78
CA ALA A 643 15.72 -17.88 30.02
C ALA A 643 16.26 -19.04 29.16
N THR A 644 16.74 -18.72 27.96
CA THR A 644 17.52 -19.64 27.13
C THR A 644 18.93 -19.76 27.74
N SER A 645 19.25 -20.93 28.28
CA SER A 645 20.59 -21.22 28.82
C SER A 645 21.55 -21.64 27.70
N ILE A 646 22.72 -21.03 27.62
CA ILE A 646 23.74 -21.28 26.59
C ILE A 646 25.08 -21.57 27.26
N ASP A 647 25.63 -22.76 27.01
CA ASP A 647 26.98 -23.14 27.41
C ASP A 647 27.99 -22.60 26.39
N THR A 648 28.91 -21.74 26.84
CA THR A 648 29.92 -21.11 26.00
C THR A 648 31.30 -21.79 26.12
N THR A 649 31.43 -22.93 26.81
CA THR A 649 32.72 -23.59 27.11
C THR A 649 33.52 -23.93 25.84
N HIS A 650 32.88 -24.55 24.85
CA HIS A 650 33.53 -24.99 23.60
C HIS A 650 32.96 -24.29 22.35
N VAL A 651 32.25 -23.18 22.55
CA VAL A 651 31.56 -22.45 21.49
C VAL A 651 32.27 -21.11 21.27
N SER A 652 32.59 -20.80 20.02
CA SER A 652 33.22 -19.52 19.66
C SER A 652 32.24 -18.36 19.84
N LEU A 653 32.75 -17.15 20.06
CA LEU A 653 31.91 -15.95 20.19
C LEU A 653 30.94 -15.75 19.00
N PRO A 654 31.37 -15.87 17.72
CA PRO A 654 30.44 -15.76 16.59
C PRO A 654 29.30 -16.78 16.65
N GLN A 655 29.57 -18.01 17.04
CA GLN A 655 28.55 -19.06 17.17
C GLN A 655 27.55 -18.74 18.30
N VAL A 656 28.04 -18.27 19.46
CA VAL A 656 27.17 -17.84 20.57
C VAL A 656 26.27 -16.68 20.13
N VAL A 657 26.81 -15.70 19.42
CA VAL A 657 26.05 -14.57 18.87
C VAL A 657 25.01 -15.04 17.86
N GLU A 658 25.34 -15.99 16.98
CA GLU A 658 24.39 -16.53 16.00
C GLU A 658 23.20 -17.23 16.68
N LEU A 659 23.45 -18.07 17.69
CA LEU A 659 22.40 -18.75 18.44
C LEU A 659 21.39 -17.77 19.06
N MET A 660 21.88 -16.65 19.61
CA MET A 660 21.01 -15.60 20.15
C MET A 660 20.33 -14.79 19.03
N ALA A 661 21.07 -14.48 17.96
CA ALA A 661 20.57 -13.71 16.83
C ALA A 661 19.44 -14.41 16.08
N GLU A 662 19.51 -15.74 15.92
CA GLU A 662 18.44 -16.53 15.30
C GLU A 662 17.12 -16.42 16.08
N GLN A 663 17.17 -16.37 17.42
CA GLN A 663 15.97 -16.19 18.24
C GLN A 663 15.41 -14.77 18.11
N ILE A 664 16.29 -13.78 18.11
CA ILE A 664 15.91 -12.37 17.96
C ILE A 664 15.31 -12.09 16.57
N ALA A 665 15.90 -12.65 15.51
CA ALA A 665 15.47 -12.46 14.13
C ALA A 665 14.05 -12.97 13.86
N ARG A 666 13.59 -14.04 14.53
CA ARG A 666 12.21 -14.57 14.38
C ARG A 666 11.12 -13.59 14.80
N ARG A 667 11.44 -12.58 15.62
CA ARG A 667 10.49 -11.60 16.16
C ARG A 667 10.65 -10.21 15.52
N LEU A 668 11.61 -10.07 14.61
CA LEU A 668 11.86 -8.86 13.84
C LEU A 668 11.30 -9.06 12.42
N PRO A 669 10.47 -8.14 11.90
CA PRO A 669 9.93 -8.21 10.54
C PRO A 669 11.02 -8.00 9.48
#